data_AF-A0A9P0DD36-F1
#
_entry.id   AF-A0A9P0DD36-F1
#
_cell.length_a   1.000
_cell.length_b   1.000
_cell.length_c   1.000
_cell.angle_alpha   90.00
_cell.angle_beta   90.00
_cell.angle_gamma   90.00
#
_symmetry.space_group_name_H-M   'P 1'
#
loop_
_entity.id
_entity.type
_entity.pdbx_description
1 polymer ?
#
loop_
_entity_poly.entity_id
_entity_poly.type
_entity_poly.pdbx_seq_one_letter_code
_entity_poly.pdbx_strand_id
1 'polypeptide(L)'
;MGRRKAGFRKDHHFNRKKGNSQRTEEVQDSRKPYSDIIKENEKFVQYYKTLGVCKEEEFDEFITSLKTDLPATFRITGSKGVAHKMLEIVQGQLIKDCVDQTEENEKALKIFPLPWYPNKLAWQMELTRKDIRRYEAYYKLHNFLISETEHGTISRQETVSMIPPLVLDVEPHHKVLDMCAAPGSKTAQLLELLHNKDDPIPSGYVIANDVDNKRCYMLVHQAKRLNSPCVAVINHDSAVLPNLFSTSPDGSKQQVQFDRILCDVPCSGDGTLRKNPDIWMKWTAANGINLHGIQTRILRRGAELLAVGGKIVYSTCSINPIENEAVIHRILSETDGALELVDVSGHLPGLKFSPGMEDWLVASRNLEFYKTFDDVDEKWSTTIRPQMFPPKPEDRGKYNLNRCIRILPHQQNTGAFFVAVLKKVKLLNCKETPLISDETKKREIESNSSNSQRKKPRKDGYREDPFVFFKEEEPVWTDIKTFYKVADPFDSKCLLTRCHVGKKKNIYLTSEAVRDLVVTNQGTIKFINTGVKAFVRCDNKNMKCAFRIANDGLESIYPFIGDDRKVTIPKEDLITLLLNDDPQHSPPIVSLSETVQKQVEDLSPGSCVLIYKEDTVNPLMIHISGWRGTTSLRCYMDRHSTVHLLRLLGGDISKYDVNKFKKTMDNEFVDEKKEDNGESITNESVVQVGK
;
A
#
# COMPACT_ATOMS: atom_id res chain seq x y z
N MET A 1 35.43 26.95 -44.94
CA MET A 1 34.79 26.86 -46.28
C MET A 1 33.65 25.85 -46.22
N GLY A 2 32.48 26.17 -46.81
CA GLY A 2 31.48 25.17 -47.24
C GLY A 2 30.30 24.86 -46.31
N ARG A 3 29.18 25.57 -46.48
CA ARG A 3 27.83 25.27 -45.94
C ARG A 3 27.28 23.92 -46.45
N ARG A 4 26.39 23.26 -45.68
CA ARG A 4 25.02 22.86 -46.12
C ARG A 4 24.11 22.41 -44.97
N LYS A 5 22.87 22.92 -45.01
CA LYS A 5 21.69 22.57 -44.19
C LYS A 5 21.07 21.24 -44.67
N ALA A 6 20.52 20.46 -43.75
CA ALA A 6 19.33 19.61 -43.91
C ALA A 6 18.83 19.30 -42.48
N GLY A 7 17.57 19.46 -42.07
CA GLY A 7 16.33 19.29 -42.81
C GLY A 7 15.61 18.07 -42.23
N PHE A 8 14.97 18.22 -41.07
CA PHE A 8 14.07 17.21 -40.50
C PHE A 8 12.77 17.16 -41.32
N ARG A 9 12.41 15.98 -41.84
CA ARG A 9 11.01 15.63 -42.16
C ARG A 9 10.78 14.11 -42.14
N LYS A 10 9.50 13.80 -41.88
CA LYS A 10 8.82 12.57 -41.50
C LYS A 10 8.78 11.45 -42.56
N ASP A 11 8.31 10.31 -42.05
CA ASP A 11 7.59 9.21 -42.72
C ASP A 11 8.43 8.10 -43.37
N HIS A 12 8.44 6.93 -42.72
CA HIS A 12 8.41 5.65 -43.43
C HIS A 12 7.58 4.61 -42.66
N HIS A 13 6.38 4.39 -43.20
CA HIS A 13 5.62 3.15 -43.12
C HIS A 13 6.52 1.94 -43.41
N PHE A 14 6.50 0.92 -42.55
CA PHE A 14 6.95 -0.42 -42.91
C PHE A 14 5.78 -1.42 -42.82
N ASN A 15 5.33 -1.79 -44.02
CA ASN A 15 4.36 -2.84 -44.33
C ASN A 15 4.77 -4.18 -43.71
N ARG A 16 3.87 -4.78 -42.92
CA ARG A 16 4.01 -6.16 -42.45
C ARG A 16 3.24 -7.08 -43.39
N LYS A 17 3.97 -7.85 -44.19
CA LYS A 17 3.47 -8.87 -45.12
C LYS A 17 2.58 -9.88 -44.36
N LYS A 18 1.38 -10.13 -44.92
CA LYS A 18 0.50 -11.26 -44.54
C LYS A 18 1.18 -12.57 -44.95
N GLY A 19 1.63 -13.33 -43.97
CA GLY A 19 1.93 -14.76 -44.10
C GLY A 19 0.77 -15.53 -43.47
N ASN A 20 0.06 -16.29 -44.30
CA ASN A 20 -1.06 -17.13 -43.92
C ASN A 20 -0.50 -18.42 -43.29
N SER A 21 -0.60 -18.57 -41.96
CA SER A 21 -0.48 -19.89 -41.32
C SER A 21 -1.65 -20.07 -40.36
N GLN A 22 -2.61 -20.89 -40.78
CA GLN A 22 -3.68 -21.38 -39.92
C GLN A 22 -3.08 -22.19 -38.78
N ARG A 23 -3.03 -21.60 -37.59
CA ARG A 23 -3.03 -22.33 -36.32
C ARG A 23 -4.30 -21.91 -35.58
N THR A 24 -5.22 -22.85 -35.44
CA THR A 24 -6.36 -22.78 -34.54
C THR A 24 -5.86 -22.72 -33.10
N GLU A 25 -5.62 -21.52 -32.61
CA GLU A 25 -5.54 -21.24 -31.18
C GLU A 25 -6.91 -20.73 -30.74
N GLU A 26 -7.65 -21.55 -30.00
CA GLU A 26 -8.79 -21.10 -29.21
C GLU A 26 -8.27 -20.09 -28.17
N VAL A 27 -8.36 -18.81 -28.50
CA VAL A 27 -8.17 -17.73 -27.55
C VAL A 27 -9.39 -17.76 -26.63
N GLN A 28 -9.26 -18.37 -25.46
CA GLN A 28 -10.22 -18.16 -24.36
C GLN A 28 -10.20 -16.68 -23.99
N ASP A 29 -11.24 -15.98 -24.45
CA ASP A 29 -11.53 -14.61 -24.05
C ASP A 29 -11.78 -14.57 -22.54
N SER A 30 -10.83 -14.00 -21.80
CA SER A 30 -10.83 -13.93 -20.34
C SER A 30 -11.72 -12.80 -19.78
N ARG A 31 -12.60 -12.22 -20.60
CA ARG A 31 -13.47 -11.10 -20.22
C ARG A 31 -14.95 -11.45 -20.32
N LYS A 32 -15.38 -12.49 -19.59
CA LYS A 32 -16.80 -12.63 -19.28
C LYS A 32 -17.20 -11.58 -18.22
N PRO A 33 -18.35 -10.92 -18.34
CA PRO A 33 -18.94 -10.12 -17.27
C PRO A 33 -19.01 -10.92 -15.96
N TYR A 34 -18.73 -10.28 -14.83
CA TYR A 34 -18.73 -10.91 -13.50
C TYR A 34 -20.07 -11.59 -13.15
N SER A 35 -21.18 -11.18 -13.77
CA SER A 35 -22.50 -11.81 -13.65
C SER A 35 -22.58 -13.22 -14.23
N ASP A 36 -21.64 -13.60 -15.11
CA ASP A 36 -21.72 -14.82 -15.91
C ASP A 36 -20.78 -15.92 -15.38
N ILE A 37 -20.13 -15.69 -14.24
CA ILE A 37 -19.24 -16.65 -13.59
C ILE A 37 -20.07 -17.55 -12.68
N ILE A 38 -20.00 -18.87 -12.92
CA ILE A 38 -20.62 -19.90 -12.09
C ILE A 38 -19.97 -19.86 -10.70
N LYS A 39 -20.75 -19.43 -9.70
CA LYS A 39 -20.34 -19.34 -8.27
C LYS A 39 -20.69 -20.62 -7.51
N GLU A 40 -20.41 -21.78 -8.11
CA GLU A 40 -20.79 -23.08 -7.56
C GLU A 40 -19.66 -24.10 -7.76
N ASN A 41 -19.43 -24.93 -6.74
CA ASN A 41 -18.49 -26.03 -6.78
C ASN A 41 -18.88 -27.06 -5.71
N GLU A 42 -19.42 -28.21 -6.15
CA GLU A 42 -19.88 -29.27 -5.25
C GLU A 42 -18.73 -29.84 -4.40
N LYS A 43 -17.55 -29.97 -4.99
CA LYS A 43 -16.34 -30.46 -4.31
C LYS A 43 -15.91 -29.52 -3.19
N PHE A 44 -16.00 -28.21 -3.42
CA PHE A 44 -15.72 -27.19 -2.40
C PHE A 44 -16.69 -27.31 -1.22
N VAL A 45 -17.99 -27.41 -1.51
CA VAL A 45 -19.05 -27.51 -0.50
C VAL A 45 -18.88 -28.80 0.31
N GLN A 46 -18.68 -29.94 -0.35
CA GLN A 46 -18.44 -31.23 0.31
C GLN A 46 -17.19 -31.16 1.20
N TYR A 47 -16.08 -30.63 0.68
CA TYR A 47 -14.83 -30.53 1.42
C TYR A 47 -14.98 -29.72 2.70
N TYR A 48 -15.52 -28.51 2.61
CA TYR A 48 -15.64 -27.63 3.77
C TYR A 48 -16.73 -28.07 4.76
N LYS A 49 -17.78 -28.75 4.28
CA LYS A 49 -18.78 -29.37 5.15
C LYS A 49 -18.19 -30.51 5.96
N THR A 50 -17.44 -31.41 5.31
CA THR A 50 -16.78 -32.54 5.98
C THR A 50 -15.69 -32.10 6.96
N LEU A 51 -14.99 -30.99 6.68
CA LEU A 51 -14.00 -30.43 7.60
C LEU A 51 -14.60 -29.77 8.85
N GLY A 52 -15.89 -29.39 8.85
CA GLY A 52 -16.52 -28.76 10.00
C GLY A 52 -15.95 -27.36 10.33
N VAL A 53 -15.68 -26.54 9.31
CA VAL A 53 -15.08 -25.20 9.50
C VAL A 53 -15.99 -24.18 10.19
N CYS A 54 -17.30 -24.44 10.20
CA CYS A 54 -18.29 -23.73 11.00
C CYS A 54 -19.36 -24.73 11.48
N LYS A 55 -20.24 -24.28 12.37
CA LYS A 55 -21.34 -25.12 12.87
C LYS A 55 -22.24 -25.53 11.71
N GLU A 56 -22.81 -26.73 11.76
CA GLU A 56 -23.66 -27.26 10.68
C GLU A 56 -24.86 -26.34 10.38
N GLU A 57 -25.42 -25.72 11.42
CA GLU A 57 -26.54 -24.76 11.35
C GLU A 57 -26.19 -23.48 10.59
N GLU A 58 -24.92 -23.05 10.64
CA GLU A 58 -24.44 -21.80 10.02
C GLU A 58 -23.88 -22.04 8.61
N PHE A 59 -23.71 -23.30 8.19
CA PHE A 59 -22.98 -23.65 6.97
C PHE A 59 -23.68 -23.15 5.69
N ASP A 60 -25.00 -23.19 5.65
CA ASP A 60 -25.77 -22.70 4.49
C ASP A 60 -25.66 -21.17 4.35
N GLU A 61 -25.62 -20.44 5.48
CA GLU A 61 -25.39 -19.00 5.51
C GLU A 61 -23.96 -18.65 5.09
N PHE A 62 -22.98 -19.44 5.52
CA PHE A 62 -21.57 -19.33 5.12
C PHE A 62 -21.41 -19.46 3.60
N ILE A 63 -21.97 -20.50 2.99
CA ILE A 63 -21.92 -20.69 1.53
C ILE A 63 -22.67 -19.56 0.80
N THR A 64 -23.83 -19.17 1.28
CA THR A 64 -24.61 -18.05 0.70
C THR A 64 -23.78 -16.76 0.72
N SER A 65 -23.12 -16.47 1.84
CA SER A 65 -22.26 -15.29 1.99
C SER A 65 -21.10 -15.31 0.99
N LEU A 66 -20.45 -16.46 0.77
CA LEU A 66 -19.37 -16.62 -0.21
C LEU A 66 -19.82 -16.37 -1.67
N LYS A 67 -21.10 -16.57 -1.99
CA LYS A 67 -21.68 -16.28 -3.32
C LYS A 67 -21.98 -14.79 -3.52
N THR A 68 -22.11 -14.00 -2.45
CA THR A 68 -22.42 -12.57 -2.53
C THR A 68 -21.18 -11.69 -2.68
N ASP A 69 -21.36 -10.51 -3.28
CA ASP A 69 -20.25 -9.58 -3.49
C ASP A 69 -19.80 -8.93 -2.19
N LEU A 70 -18.50 -8.64 -2.09
CA LEU A 70 -17.90 -8.03 -0.90
C LEU A 70 -18.33 -6.56 -0.76
N PRO A 71 -18.67 -6.08 0.45
CA PRO A 71 -18.91 -4.66 0.66
C PRO A 71 -17.64 -3.83 0.42
N ALA A 72 -17.83 -2.58 0.00
CA ALA A 72 -16.72 -1.67 -0.18
C ALA A 72 -16.25 -1.14 1.17
N THR A 73 -14.93 -1.01 1.32
CA THR A 73 -14.29 -0.61 2.57
C THR A 73 -13.17 0.38 2.27
N PHE A 74 -13.01 1.34 3.18
CA PHE A 74 -11.96 2.34 3.10
C PHE A 74 -11.47 2.72 4.48
N ARG A 75 -10.27 3.29 4.52
CA ARG A 75 -9.62 3.75 5.74
C ARG A 75 -9.06 5.14 5.52
N ILE A 76 -9.24 5.99 6.51
CA ILE A 76 -8.61 7.30 6.60
C ILE A 76 -7.18 7.10 7.09
N THR A 77 -6.23 7.63 6.34
CA THR A 77 -4.79 7.59 6.58
C THR A 77 -4.28 9.02 6.83
N GLY A 78 -3.02 9.17 7.24
CA GLY A 78 -2.38 10.49 7.42
C GLY A 78 -2.04 10.82 8.87
N SER A 79 -1.46 12.02 9.07
CA SER A 79 -1.08 12.51 10.40
C SER A 79 -2.30 12.70 11.29
N LYS A 80 -2.13 12.67 12.62
CA LYS A 80 -3.24 12.73 13.58
C LYS A 80 -4.19 13.90 13.35
N GLY A 81 -3.65 15.08 13.01
CA GLY A 81 -4.43 16.29 12.75
C GLY A 81 -5.24 16.20 11.44
N VAL A 82 -4.60 15.77 10.35
CA VAL A 82 -5.27 15.58 9.05
C VAL A 82 -6.34 14.49 9.15
N ALA A 83 -6.03 13.37 9.77
CA ALA A 83 -6.96 12.25 9.94
C ALA A 83 -8.21 12.64 10.75
N HIS A 84 -8.07 13.46 11.80
CA HIS A 84 -9.22 13.97 12.57
C HIS A 84 -10.12 14.88 11.73
N LYS A 85 -9.55 15.87 11.04
CA LYS A 85 -10.33 16.77 10.17
C LYS A 85 -11.03 16.00 9.04
N MET A 86 -10.34 15.00 8.46
CA MET A 86 -10.94 14.14 7.46
C MET A 86 -12.09 13.31 8.02
N LEU A 87 -11.96 12.81 9.26
CA LEU A 87 -13.04 12.10 9.93
C LEU A 87 -14.26 13.01 10.17
N GLU A 88 -14.04 14.27 10.58
CA GLU A 88 -15.11 15.28 10.73
C GLU A 88 -15.84 15.55 9.41
N ILE A 89 -15.11 15.71 8.29
CA ILE A 89 -15.71 15.91 6.96
C ILE A 89 -16.53 14.67 6.54
N VAL A 90 -15.96 13.47 6.72
CA VAL A 90 -16.63 12.22 6.36
C VAL A 90 -17.88 12.01 7.18
N GLN A 91 -17.83 12.17 8.51
CA GLN A 91 -18.98 11.96 9.38
C GLN A 91 -20.02 13.08 9.27
N GLY A 92 -19.58 14.34 9.26
CA GLY A 92 -20.44 15.50 9.38
C GLY A 92 -21.10 15.93 8.07
N GLN A 93 -20.35 15.95 6.96
CA GLN A 93 -20.86 16.39 5.67
C GLN A 93 -21.31 15.20 4.83
N LEU A 94 -20.39 14.28 4.52
CA LEU A 94 -20.66 13.27 3.48
C LEU A 94 -21.63 12.18 3.94
N ILE A 95 -21.42 11.61 5.13
CA ILE A 95 -22.26 10.52 5.62
C ILE A 95 -23.63 11.04 6.04
N LYS A 96 -23.68 12.23 6.68
CA LYS A 96 -24.96 12.86 7.04
C LYS A 96 -25.83 13.14 5.80
N ASP A 97 -25.25 13.72 4.75
CA ASP A 97 -25.97 13.92 3.48
C ASP A 97 -26.49 12.60 2.88
N CYS A 98 -25.72 11.51 3.03
CA CYS A 98 -26.16 10.19 2.60
C CYS A 98 -27.31 9.66 3.46
N VAL A 99 -27.33 9.96 4.77
CA VAL A 99 -28.39 9.55 5.71
C VAL A 99 -29.68 10.28 5.41
N ASP A 100 -29.63 11.60 5.33
CA ASP A 100 -30.80 12.45 5.12
C ASP A 100 -31.51 12.05 3.80
N GLN A 101 -30.75 11.82 2.71
CA GLN A 101 -31.32 11.34 1.44
C GLN A 101 -31.88 9.91 1.48
N THR A 102 -31.45 9.06 2.42
CA THR A 102 -31.97 7.69 2.55
C THR A 102 -33.22 7.57 3.40
N GLU A 103 -33.37 8.41 4.43
CA GLU A 103 -34.57 8.45 5.27
C GLU A 103 -35.79 8.88 4.46
N GLU A 104 -35.62 9.80 3.50
CA GLU A 104 -36.65 10.18 2.52
C GLU A 104 -37.10 9.01 1.61
N ASN A 105 -36.29 7.95 1.49
CA ASN A 105 -36.47 6.88 0.50
C ASN A 105 -36.66 5.48 1.11
N GLU A 106 -36.95 5.37 2.43
CA GLU A 106 -37.22 4.12 3.17
C GLU A 106 -36.15 3.01 3.04
N LYS A 107 -34.91 3.36 2.66
CA LYS A 107 -33.81 2.38 2.51
C LYS A 107 -32.85 2.49 3.69
N ALA A 108 -32.71 1.42 4.47
CA ALA A 108 -31.78 1.39 5.60
C ALA A 108 -30.34 1.76 5.18
N LEU A 109 -29.71 2.65 5.96
CA LEU A 109 -28.33 3.07 5.75
C LEU A 109 -27.37 1.90 5.96
N LYS A 110 -26.45 1.70 5.02
CA LYS A 110 -25.46 0.61 5.07
C LYS A 110 -24.03 1.12 5.07
N ILE A 111 -23.78 2.27 5.71
CA ILE A 111 -22.45 2.86 5.89
C ILE A 111 -22.19 2.98 7.39
N PHE A 112 -21.16 2.31 7.89
CA PHE A 112 -20.86 2.31 9.32
C PHE A 112 -19.36 2.19 9.60
N PRO A 113 -18.88 2.73 10.74
CA PRO A 113 -17.48 2.56 11.13
C PRO A 113 -17.25 1.13 11.62
N LEU A 114 -16.07 0.60 11.37
CA LEU A 114 -15.67 -0.72 11.88
C LEU A 114 -15.40 -0.62 13.38
N PRO A 115 -16.12 -1.37 14.24
CA PRO A 115 -16.07 -1.18 15.69
C PRO A 115 -14.69 -1.51 16.29
N TRP A 116 -13.99 -2.48 15.70
CA TRP A 116 -12.68 -2.94 16.13
C TRP A 116 -11.51 -2.15 15.54
N TYR A 117 -11.77 -1.20 14.63
CA TYR A 117 -10.70 -0.37 14.07
C TYR A 117 -10.44 0.85 14.95
N PRO A 118 -9.18 1.14 15.34
CA PRO A 118 -8.87 2.26 16.23
C PRO A 118 -9.42 3.61 15.73
N ASN A 119 -9.91 4.44 16.66
CA ASN A 119 -10.38 5.81 16.40
C ASN A 119 -11.46 5.93 15.31
N LYS A 120 -12.18 4.85 14.99
CA LYS A 120 -13.21 4.82 13.92
C LYS A 120 -12.69 5.31 12.56
N LEU A 121 -11.41 5.09 12.27
CA LEU A 121 -10.77 5.55 11.03
C LEU A 121 -11.06 4.65 9.82
N ALA A 122 -11.69 3.49 10.01
CA ALA A 122 -12.05 2.59 8.92
C ALA A 122 -13.56 2.34 8.87
N TRP A 123 -14.08 2.29 7.66
CA TRP A 123 -15.52 2.30 7.38
C TRP A 123 -15.88 1.24 6.35
N GLN A 124 -17.07 0.67 6.51
CA GLN A 124 -17.68 -0.27 5.58
C GLN A 124 -18.92 0.35 4.97
N MET A 125 -19.10 0.13 3.67
CA MET A 125 -20.22 0.61 2.88
C MET A 125 -20.77 -0.51 1.98
N GLU A 126 -22.04 -0.83 2.14
CA GLU A 126 -22.74 -1.80 1.29
C GLU A 126 -23.51 -1.07 0.18
N LEU A 127 -22.77 -0.40 -0.70
CA LEU A 127 -23.33 0.34 -1.82
C LEU A 127 -23.15 -0.45 -3.12
N THR A 128 -24.22 -0.58 -3.90
CA THR A 128 -24.13 -1.15 -5.24
C THR A 128 -23.76 -0.07 -6.27
N ARG A 129 -23.25 -0.48 -7.45
CA ARG A 129 -23.02 0.46 -8.57
C ARG A 129 -24.31 1.18 -9.03
N LYS A 130 -25.47 0.56 -8.83
CA LYS A 130 -26.77 1.18 -9.14
C LYS A 130 -27.08 2.30 -8.16
N ASP A 131 -26.81 2.10 -6.87
CA ASP A 131 -27.01 3.11 -5.83
C ASP A 131 -26.15 4.36 -6.09
N ILE A 132 -24.86 4.18 -6.39
CA ILE A 132 -23.93 5.28 -6.71
C ILE A 132 -24.38 6.09 -7.94
N ARG A 133 -25.10 5.46 -8.88
CA ARG A 133 -25.58 6.14 -10.09
C ARG A 133 -26.89 6.89 -9.87
N ARG A 134 -27.74 6.42 -8.95
CA ARG A 134 -29.08 6.93 -8.69
C ARG A 134 -29.08 8.14 -7.77
N TYR A 135 -28.25 8.13 -6.73
CA TYR A 135 -28.27 9.16 -5.69
C TYR A 135 -27.05 10.08 -5.77
N GLU A 136 -27.29 11.39 -5.67
CA GLU A 136 -26.24 12.40 -5.75
C GLU A 136 -25.25 12.30 -4.57
N ALA A 137 -25.74 12.09 -3.34
CA ALA A 137 -24.88 11.97 -2.16
C ALA A 137 -23.87 10.81 -2.28
N TYR A 138 -24.32 9.65 -2.74
CA TYR A 138 -23.43 8.50 -2.99
C TYR A 138 -22.43 8.75 -4.12
N TYR A 139 -22.82 9.51 -5.15
CA TYR A 139 -21.90 9.90 -6.22
C TYR A 139 -20.82 10.86 -5.71
N LYS A 140 -21.19 11.86 -4.90
CA LYS A 140 -20.24 12.77 -4.24
C LYS A 140 -19.26 12.01 -3.35
N LEU A 141 -19.77 11.11 -2.50
CA LEU A 141 -18.94 10.25 -1.66
C LEU A 141 -17.99 9.38 -2.50
N HIS A 142 -18.47 8.80 -3.60
CA HIS A 142 -17.63 7.98 -4.47
C HIS A 142 -16.49 8.79 -5.12
N ASN A 143 -16.78 9.99 -5.65
CA ASN A 143 -15.78 10.88 -6.23
C ASN A 143 -14.76 11.34 -5.18
N PHE A 144 -15.23 11.68 -3.97
CA PHE A 144 -14.39 11.99 -2.83
C PHE A 144 -13.41 10.84 -2.55
N LEU A 145 -13.91 9.61 -2.40
CA LEU A 145 -13.06 8.45 -2.13
C LEU A 145 -12.00 8.22 -3.22
N ILE A 146 -12.33 8.41 -4.50
CA ILE A 146 -11.37 8.30 -5.60
C ILE A 146 -10.27 9.36 -5.47
N SER A 147 -10.68 10.63 -5.36
CA SER A 147 -9.76 11.76 -5.26
C SER A 147 -8.82 11.65 -4.07
N GLU A 148 -9.34 11.27 -2.91
CA GLU A 148 -8.55 11.11 -1.69
C GLU A 148 -7.67 9.85 -1.71
N THR A 149 -8.07 8.81 -2.44
CA THR A 149 -7.23 7.63 -2.69
C THR A 149 -6.04 7.94 -3.58
N GLU A 150 -6.20 8.84 -4.55
CA GLU A 150 -5.12 9.29 -5.43
C GLU A 150 -4.13 10.18 -4.68
N HIS A 151 -4.62 11.04 -3.79
CA HIS A 151 -3.76 11.86 -2.92
C HIS A 151 -3.02 11.02 -1.88
N GLY A 152 -3.68 10.02 -1.28
CA GLY A 152 -3.07 9.10 -0.31
C GLY A 152 -3.60 9.21 1.13
N THR A 153 -4.57 10.10 1.38
CA THR A 153 -5.27 10.27 2.69
C THR A 153 -6.40 9.27 2.89
N ILE A 154 -6.81 8.56 1.83
CA ILE A 154 -7.68 7.40 1.94
C ILE A 154 -7.03 6.17 1.32
N SER A 155 -7.14 5.04 2.01
CA SER A 155 -6.73 3.73 1.50
C SER A 155 -7.96 2.84 1.34
N ARG A 156 -8.15 2.31 0.14
CA ARG A 156 -9.18 1.30 -0.15
C ARG A 156 -8.58 -0.07 0.11
N GLN A 157 -9.00 -0.68 1.21
CA GLN A 157 -8.48 -1.97 1.67
C GLN A 157 -9.65 -2.76 2.25
N GLU A 158 -9.65 -4.06 1.97
CA GLU A 158 -10.63 -4.99 2.52
C GLU A 158 -10.52 -5.11 4.04
N THR A 159 -11.66 -5.24 4.71
CA THR A 159 -11.79 -5.30 6.17
C THR A 159 -10.80 -6.26 6.81
N VAL A 160 -10.83 -7.53 6.40
CA VAL A 160 -9.98 -8.58 7.01
C VAL A 160 -8.50 -8.41 6.72
N SER A 161 -8.14 -7.73 5.62
CA SER A 161 -6.76 -7.42 5.27
C SER A 161 -6.14 -6.36 6.20
N MET A 162 -6.95 -5.62 6.95
CA MET A 162 -6.49 -4.60 7.89
C MET A 162 -6.04 -5.16 9.24
N ILE A 163 -6.41 -6.41 9.56
CA ILE A 163 -6.23 -7.02 10.87
C ILE A 163 -4.78 -7.40 11.17
N PRO A 164 -4.03 -8.03 10.25
CA PRO A 164 -2.66 -8.48 10.55
C PRO A 164 -1.73 -7.36 11.04
N PRO A 165 -1.70 -6.16 10.41
CA PRO A 165 -0.87 -5.06 10.92
C PRO A 165 -1.32 -4.55 12.30
N LEU A 166 -2.62 -4.57 12.62
CA LEU A 166 -3.12 -4.11 13.92
C LEU A 166 -2.67 -5.02 15.07
N VAL A 167 -2.77 -6.35 14.89
CA VAL A 167 -2.36 -7.31 15.92
C VAL A 167 -0.84 -7.53 15.97
N LEU A 168 -0.10 -7.08 14.94
CA LEU A 168 1.36 -7.06 14.96
C LEU A 168 1.90 -6.03 15.95
N ASP A 169 1.12 -4.99 16.27
CA ASP A 169 1.44 -4.04 17.35
C ASP A 169 2.82 -3.37 17.13
N VAL A 170 2.89 -2.61 16.03
CA VAL A 170 4.09 -1.88 15.57
C VAL A 170 4.23 -0.57 16.34
N GLU A 171 5.48 -0.20 16.63
CA GLU A 171 5.85 1.03 17.32
C GLU A 171 6.96 1.74 16.54
N PRO A 172 7.15 3.06 16.71
CA PRO A 172 8.08 3.85 15.90
C PRO A 172 9.53 3.39 15.88
N HIS A 173 9.98 2.66 16.90
CA HIS A 173 11.36 2.19 17.01
C HIS A 173 11.56 0.77 16.45
N HIS A 174 10.48 0.07 16.07
CA HIS A 174 10.56 -1.32 15.63
C HIS A 174 11.18 -1.44 14.23
N LYS A 175 12.02 -2.45 14.07
CA LYS A 175 12.49 -2.97 12.79
C LYS A 175 11.45 -3.97 12.28
N VAL A 176 10.75 -3.60 11.21
CA VAL A 176 9.62 -4.37 10.67
C VAL A 176 9.99 -5.02 9.35
N LEU A 177 9.64 -6.29 9.16
CA LEU A 177 9.78 -7.01 7.88
C LEU A 177 8.41 -7.49 7.39
N ASP A 178 8.03 -7.07 6.19
CA ASP A 178 6.90 -7.63 5.46
C ASP A 178 7.44 -8.63 4.43
N MET A 179 7.21 -9.92 4.68
CA MET A 179 7.83 -11.02 3.93
C MET A 179 7.26 -11.16 2.51
N CYS A 180 6.00 -10.80 2.30
CA CYS A 180 5.24 -10.98 1.06
C CYS A 180 4.37 -9.74 0.81
N ALA A 181 5.04 -8.62 0.53
CA ALA A 181 4.49 -7.30 0.69
C ALA A 181 3.52 -6.84 -0.42
N ALA A 182 3.70 -7.28 -1.68
CA ALA A 182 2.91 -6.70 -2.76
C ALA A 182 1.45 -7.19 -2.70
N PRO A 183 0.45 -6.34 -3.00
CA PRO A 183 0.54 -5.04 -3.67
C PRO A 183 0.89 -3.85 -2.75
N GLY A 184 1.06 -4.05 -1.44
CA GLY A 184 1.57 -3.04 -0.51
C GLY A 184 0.57 -2.39 0.43
N SER A 185 -0.68 -2.86 0.49
CA SER A 185 -1.67 -2.28 1.42
C SER A 185 -1.31 -2.50 2.88
N LYS A 186 -0.82 -3.69 3.23
CA LYS A 186 -0.37 -4.01 4.60
C LYS A 186 0.93 -3.28 4.93
N THR A 187 1.89 -3.25 4.01
CA THR A 187 3.12 -2.45 4.16
C THR A 187 2.81 -0.96 4.41
N ALA A 188 1.85 -0.39 3.68
CA ALA A 188 1.41 0.97 3.90
C ALA A 188 0.84 1.16 5.31
N GLN A 189 -0.05 0.26 5.75
CA GLN A 189 -0.58 0.29 7.11
C GLN A 189 0.52 0.13 8.19
N LEU A 190 1.54 -0.70 7.96
CA LEU A 190 2.70 -0.84 8.86
C LEU A 190 3.51 0.46 8.96
N LEU A 191 3.72 1.14 7.83
CA LEU A 191 4.40 2.45 7.82
C LEU A 191 3.59 3.52 8.56
N GLU A 192 2.27 3.50 8.44
CA GLU A 192 1.41 4.43 9.18
C GLU A 192 1.46 4.18 10.69
N LEU A 193 1.47 2.91 11.12
CA LEU A 193 1.66 2.55 12.52
C LEU A 193 3.05 2.94 13.04
N LEU A 194 4.09 2.84 12.21
CA LEU A 194 5.45 3.31 12.53
C LEU A 194 5.50 4.83 12.76
N HIS A 195 4.64 5.60 12.08
CA HIS A 195 4.52 7.06 12.18
C HIS A 195 3.43 7.52 13.17
N ASN A 196 3.04 6.67 14.13
CA ASN A 196 1.96 6.99 15.07
C ASN A 196 2.32 8.06 16.12
N LYS A 197 3.60 8.41 16.27
CA LYS A 197 4.10 9.51 17.10
C LYS A 197 4.51 10.68 16.21
N ASP A 198 4.56 11.87 16.79
CA ASP A 198 4.83 13.12 16.07
C ASP A 198 6.33 13.32 15.73
N ASP A 199 7.08 12.22 15.63
CA ASP A 199 8.47 12.20 15.17
C ASP A 199 8.51 12.22 13.63
N PRO A 200 9.12 13.25 13.02
CA PRO A 200 9.18 13.39 11.55
C PRO A 200 9.90 12.22 10.84
N ILE A 201 10.86 11.61 11.54
CA ILE A 201 11.63 10.45 11.07
C ILE A 201 11.77 9.47 12.25
N PRO A 202 10.90 8.45 12.33
CA PRO A 202 11.04 7.37 13.31
C PRO A 202 12.40 6.66 13.23
N SER A 203 12.87 6.13 14.36
CA SER A 203 14.12 5.37 14.43
C SER A 203 14.02 3.97 13.82
N GLY A 204 12.81 3.40 13.80
CA GLY A 204 12.49 2.14 13.14
C GLY A 204 12.33 2.25 11.63
N TYR A 205 12.04 1.13 10.99
CA TYR A 205 11.86 1.06 9.53
C TYR A 205 11.07 -0.16 9.10
N VAL A 206 10.55 -0.13 7.88
CA VAL A 206 9.86 -1.25 7.23
C VAL A 206 10.67 -1.74 6.02
N ILE A 207 11.05 -3.01 6.04
CA ILE A 207 11.57 -3.71 4.87
C ILE A 207 10.43 -4.48 4.23
N ALA A 208 10.14 -4.17 2.96
CA ALA A 208 9.04 -4.78 2.23
C ALA A 208 9.60 -5.68 1.12
N ASN A 209 9.40 -6.98 1.25
CA ASN A 209 9.92 -7.98 0.32
C ASN A 209 8.80 -8.58 -0.55
N ASP A 210 9.06 -8.74 -1.84
CA ASP A 210 8.23 -9.57 -2.70
C ASP A 210 9.08 -10.35 -3.70
N VAL A 211 8.69 -11.57 -4.04
CA VAL A 211 9.43 -12.43 -4.98
C VAL A 211 9.26 -11.95 -6.43
N ASP A 212 8.12 -11.35 -6.77
CA ASP A 212 7.84 -10.86 -8.12
C ASP A 212 8.28 -9.41 -8.27
N ASN A 213 9.27 -9.21 -9.15
CA ASN A 213 9.83 -7.90 -9.43
C ASN A 213 8.80 -6.90 -10.02
N LYS A 214 7.84 -7.36 -10.83
CA LYS A 214 6.78 -6.48 -11.36
C LYS A 214 5.86 -6.00 -10.24
N ARG A 215 5.49 -6.91 -9.33
CA ARG A 215 4.67 -6.59 -8.16
C ARG A 215 5.39 -5.67 -7.18
N CYS A 216 6.72 -5.76 -7.08
CA CYS A 216 7.52 -4.80 -6.31
C CYS A 216 7.29 -3.35 -6.78
N TYR A 217 7.18 -3.08 -8.10
CA TYR A 217 6.91 -1.72 -8.57
C TYR A 217 5.50 -1.22 -8.20
N MET A 218 4.51 -2.11 -8.13
CA MET A 218 3.17 -1.76 -7.61
C MET A 218 3.25 -1.38 -6.13
N LEU A 219 3.98 -2.17 -5.33
CA LEU A 219 4.28 -1.88 -3.93
C LEU A 219 4.99 -0.52 -3.78
N VAL A 220 5.96 -0.21 -4.63
CA VAL A 220 6.63 1.11 -4.64
C VAL A 220 5.64 2.24 -4.90
N HIS A 221 4.70 2.07 -5.83
CA HIS A 221 3.68 3.07 -6.10
C HIS A 221 2.76 3.30 -4.90
N GLN A 222 2.35 2.24 -4.21
CA GLN A 222 1.52 2.35 -3.00
C GLN A 222 2.29 2.98 -1.83
N ALA A 223 3.53 2.55 -1.58
CA ALA A 223 4.36 3.08 -0.50
C ALA A 223 4.72 4.56 -0.71
N LYS A 224 4.87 5.01 -1.97
CA LYS A 224 5.11 6.43 -2.30
C LYS A 224 4.01 7.37 -1.82
N ARG A 225 2.77 6.89 -1.64
CA ARG A 225 1.66 7.74 -1.15
C ARG A 225 1.85 8.17 0.32
N LEU A 226 2.61 7.40 1.09
CA LEU A 226 2.92 7.72 2.49
C LEU A 226 4.19 8.55 2.65
N ASN A 227 5.00 8.67 1.59
CA ASN A 227 6.19 9.53 1.58
C ASN A 227 7.18 9.31 2.74
N SER A 228 7.25 8.09 3.28
CA SER A 228 8.10 7.80 4.43
C SER A 228 9.56 7.59 4.02
N PRO A 229 10.55 8.22 4.70
CA PRO A 229 11.98 7.91 4.51
C PRO A 229 12.40 6.56 5.15
N CYS A 230 11.50 5.91 5.89
CA CYS A 230 11.78 4.73 6.72
C CYS A 230 11.38 3.41 6.03
N VAL A 231 11.38 3.35 4.71
CA VAL A 231 11.01 2.15 3.93
C VAL A 231 12.10 1.74 2.94
N ALA A 232 12.32 0.43 2.83
CA ALA A 232 13.09 -0.16 1.73
C ALA A 232 12.34 -1.33 1.11
N VAL A 233 12.21 -1.33 -0.21
CA VAL A 233 11.60 -2.41 -0.99
C VAL A 233 12.71 -3.28 -1.56
N ILE A 234 12.64 -4.58 -1.28
CA ILE A 234 13.60 -5.59 -1.73
C ILE A 234 12.89 -6.69 -2.54
N ASN A 235 13.66 -7.43 -3.35
CA ASN A 235 13.12 -8.48 -4.21
C ASN A 235 13.89 -9.79 -4.04
N HIS A 236 13.33 -10.70 -3.24
CA HIS A 236 13.88 -12.04 -2.96
C HIS A 236 12.77 -13.04 -2.67
N ASP A 237 13.09 -14.33 -2.77
CA ASP A 237 12.25 -15.41 -2.27
C ASP A 237 12.27 -15.40 -0.73
N SER A 238 11.09 -15.20 -0.13
CA SER A 238 10.90 -15.08 1.32
C SER A 238 11.30 -16.35 2.07
N ALA A 239 11.21 -17.53 1.45
CA ALA A 239 11.59 -18.80 2.07
C ALA A 239 13.11 -18.95 2.25
N VAL A 240 13.91 -18.18 1.52
CA VAL A 240 15.38 -18.20 1.55
C VAL A 240 15.96 -16.77 1.66
N LEU A 241 15.20 -15.86 2.27
CA LEU A 241 15.57 -14.45 2.38
C LEU A 241 16.93 -14.32 3.08
N PRO A 242 17.99 -13.77 2.46
CA PRO A 242 19.31 -13.68 3.08
C PRO A 242 19.32 -12.83 4.37
N ASN A 243 20.31 -13.07 5.22
CA ASN A 243 20.57 -12.22 6.39
C ASN A 243 20.90 -10.79 5.94
N LEU A 244 20.28 -9.82 6.60
CA LEU A 244 20.61 -8.40 6.48
C LEU A 244 21.63 -8.04 7.56
N PHE A 245 22.54 -7.12 7.24
CA PHE A 245 23.55 -6.64 8.18
C PHE A 245 23.47 -5.12 8.36
N SER A 246 23.75 -4.65 9.56
CA SER A 246 23.87 -3.22 9.90
C SER A 246 25.22 -2.97 10.56
N THR A 247 25.64 -1.72 10.56
CA THR A 247 26.84 -1.28 11.27
C THR A 247 26.50 -1.08 12.74
N SER A 248 27.22 -1.78 13.61
CA SER A 248 27.12 -1.61 15.06
C SER A 248 27.86 -0.34 15.51
N PRO A 249 27.59 0.18 16.73
CA PRO A 249 28.27 1.38 17.24
C PRO A 249 29.81 1.25 17.33
N ASP A 250 30.32 0.02 17.40
CA ASP A 250 31.75 -0.32 17.38
C ASP A 250 32.36 -0.38 15.96
N GLY A 251 31.56 -0.12 14.92
CA GLY A 251 31.97 -0.19 13.52
C GLY A 251 31.96 -1.60 12.92
N SER A 252 31.59 -2.62 13.69
CA SER A 252 31.50 -4.01 13.20
C SER A 252 30.19 -4.25 12.43
N LYS A 253 30.16 -5.31 11.61
CA LYS A 253 28.93 -5.74 10.91
C LYS A 253 28.17 -6.72 11.79
N GLN A 254 26.94 -6.36 12.15
CA GLN A 254 26.05 -7.23 12.92
C GLN A 254 24.84 -7.64 12.08
N GLN A 255 24.40 -8.88 12.25
CA GLN A 255 23.16 -9.35 11.63
C GLN A 255 21.96 -8.62 12.23
N VAL A 256 21.12 -8.06 11.36
CA VAL A 256 19.84 -7.46 11.73
C VAL A 256 18.87 -8.57 12.14
N GLN A 257 18.30 -8.40 13.32
CA GLN A 257 17.13 -9.13 13.80
C GLN A 257 15.94 -8.17 13.82
N PHE A 258 14.76 -8.65 13.43
CA PHE A 258 13.55 -7.83 13.34
C PHE A 258 12.71 -7.95 14.61
N ASP A 259 12.08 -6.85 15.01
CA ASP A 259 11.20 -6.83 16.19
C ASP A 259 9.78 -7.30 15.83
N ARG A 260 9.38 -7.07 14.57
CA ARG A 260 8.06 -7.38 14.03
C ARG A 260 8.18 -7.96 12.62
N ILE A 261 7.53 -9.08 12.37
CA ILE A 261 7.48 -9.68 11.03
C ILE A 261 6.04 -9.98 10.64
N LEU A 262 5.66 -9.55 9.44
CA LEU A 262 4.39 -9.90 8.82
C LEU A 262 4.64 -10.98 7.76
N CYS A 263 3.98 -12.12 7.94
CA CYS A 263 3.96 -13.25 7.03
C CYS A 263 2.55 -13.39 6.42
N ASP A 264 2.19 -12.47 5.52
CA ASP A 264 0.97 -12.59 4.69
C ASP A 264 1.26 -13.50 3.48
N VAL A 265 1.29 -14.80 3.74
CA VAL A 265 1.87 -15.78 2.82
C VAL A 265 0.98 -16.04 1.59
N PRO A 266 1.55 -16.42 0.43
CA PRO A 266 0.75 -16.89 -0.68
C PRO A 266 -0.13 -18.09 -0.29
N CYS A 267 -1.43 -17.96 -0.55
CA CYS A 267 -2.50 -18.89 -0.18
C CYS A 267 -3.25 -19.40 -1.41
N SER A 268 -4.05 -20.46 -1.25
CA SER A 268 -4.99 -20.93 -2.28
C SER A 268 -6.03 -19.87 -2.66
N GLY A 269 -6.27 -18.89 -1.77
CA GLY A 269 -7.18 -17.78 -2.01
C GLY A 269 -8.65 -18.15 -1.86
N ASP A 270 -8.98 -19.32 -1.33
CA ASP A 270 -10.35 -19.79 -1.24
C ASP A 270 -11.23 -19.05 -0.22
N GLY A 271 -10.64 -18.19 0.61
CA GLY A 271 -11.37 -17.18 1.38
C GLY A 271 -11.74 -15.91 0.60
N THR A 272 -11.26 -15.78 -0.64
CA THR A 272 -11.45 -14.59 -1.49
C THR A 272 -12.51 -14.77 -2.58
N LEU A 273 -13.33 -15.83 -2.53
CA LEU A 273 -14.36 -16.17 -3.53
C LEU A 273 -15.32 -15.01 -3.85
N ARG A 274 -15.62 -14.16 -2.86
CA ARG A 274 -16.47 -12.95 -3.00
C ARG A 274 -15.85 -11.84 -3.84
N LYS A 275 -14.53 -11.87 -4.01
CA LYS A 275 -13.71 -10.86 -4.70
C LYS A 275 -13.11 -11.41 -5.99
N ASN A 276 -12.77 -12.70 -6.00
CA ASN A 276 -12.16 -13.42 -7.09
C ASN A 276 -13.03 -14.65 -7.45
N PRO A 277 -14.15 -14.50 -8.17
CA PRO A 277 -15.07 -15.60 -8.43
C PRO A 277 -14.48 -16.73 -9.26
N ASP A 278 -13.45 -16.46 -10.06
CA ASP A 278 -12.69 -17.47 -10.82
C ASP A 278 -12.25 -18.66 -9.96
N ILE A 279 -12.03 -18.43 -8.66
CA ILE A 279 -11.60 -19.47 -7.74
C ILE A 279 -12.67 -20.56 -7.61
N TRP A 280 -13.97 -20.25 -7.72
CA TRP A 280 -15.05 -21.25 -7.70
C TRP A 280 -14.79 -22.38 -8.70
N MET A 281 -14.43 -22.03 -9.94
CA MET A 281 -14.19 -23.00 -11.01
C MET A 281 -12.83 -23.70 -10.90
N LYS A 282 -11.83 -23.03 -10.34
CA LYS A 282 -10.43 -23.52 -10.27
C LYS A 282 -10.11 -24.25 -8.96
N TRP A 283 -11.01 -24.21 -7.99
CA TRP A 283 -10.77 -24.76 -6.67
C TRP A 283 -10.62 -26.29 -6.70
N THR A 284 -9.57 -26.78 -6.04
CA THR A 284 -9.36 -28.21 -5.76
C THR A 284 -8.70 -28.37 -4.39
N ALA A 285 -8.91 -29.51 -3.72
CA ALA A 285 -8.28 -29.83 -2.43
C ALA A 285 -6.73 -29.82 -2.52
N ALA A 286 -6.16 -30.10 -3.70
CA ALA A 286 -4.71 -30.09 -3.90
C ALA A 286 -4.08 -28.69 -3.80
N ASN A 287 -4.86 -27.61 -3.99
CA ASN A 287 -4.34 -26.25 -3.98
C ASN A 287 -3.67 -25.91 -2.64
N GLY A 288 -4.32 -26.24 -1.52
CA GLY A 288 -3.77 -25.98 -0.18
C GLY A 288 -2.58 -26.90 0.18
N ILE A 289 -2.66 -28.18 -0.21
CA ILE A 289 -1.59 -29.16 0.05
C ILE A 289 -0.27 -28.74 -0.59
N ASN A 290 -0.33 -28.25 -1.83
CA ASN A 290 0.86 -27.81 -2.58
C ASN A 290 1.52 -26.57 -1.96
N LEU A 291 0.78 -25.75 -1.21
CA LEU A 291 1.25 -24.50 -0.61
C LEU A 291 1.78 -24.66 0.82
N HIS A 292 1.30 -25.66 1.57
CA HIS A 292 1.72 -25.92 2.95
C HIS A 292 3.25 -25.91 3.13
N GLY A 293 3.97 -26.55 2.22
CA GLY A 293 5.42 -26.65 2.28
C GLY A 293 6.14 -25.30 2.11
N ILE A 294 5.67 -24.44 1.21
CA ILE A 294 6.27 -23.10 1.01
C ILE A 294 5.89 -22.16 2.16
N GLN A 295 4.63 -22.19 2.61
CA GLN A 295 4.13 -21.38 3.74
C GLN A 295 4.92 -21.66 5.01
N THR A 296 5.17 -22.94 5.31
CA THR A 296 6.02 -23.35 6.45
C THR A 296 7.44 -22.79 6.32
N ARG A 297 8.08 -22.88 5.13
CA ARG A 297 9.44 -22.37 4.95
C ARG A 297 9.52 -20.85 5.11
N ILE A 298 8.53 -20.11 4.61
CA ILE A 298 8.44 -18.66 4.80
C ILE A 298 8.31 -18.32 6.29
N LEU A 299 7.39 -18.98 7.01
CA LEU A 299 7.19 -18.73 8.43
C LEU A 299 8.43 -19.10 9.26
N ARG A 300 9.07 -20.25 8.96
CA ARG A 300 10.35 -20.64 9.58
C ARG A 300 11.42 -19.60 9.35
N ARG A 301 11.58 -19.13 8.10
CA ARG A 301 12.58 -18.12 7.77
C ARG A 301 12.31 -16.80 8.48
N GLY A 302 11.04 -16.41 8.62
CA GLY A 302 10.63 -15.30 9.46
C GLY A 302 11.07 -15.49 10.92
N ALA A 303 10.82 -16.66 11.51
CA ALA A 303 11.24 -16.97 12.89
C ALA A 303 12.77 -16.93 13.11
N GLU A 304 13.56 -17.30 12.11
CA GLU A 304 15.02 -17.21 12.14
C GLU A 304 15.51 -15.75 12.13
N LEU A 305 14.81 -14.87 11.42
CA LEU A 305 15.11 -13.45 11.31
C LEU A 305 14.53 -12.59 12.45
N LEU A 306 13.66 -13.17 13.28
CA LEU A 306 13.00 -12.49 14.39
C LEU A 306 13.92 -12.40 15.61
N ALA A 307 14.00 -11.22 16.22
CA ALA A 307 14.64 -11.02 17.51
C ALA A 307 13.91 -11.81 18.61
N VAL A 308 14.65 -12.22 19.66
CA VAL A 308 14.02 -12.76 20.87
C VAL A 308 13.18 -11.65 21.52
N GLY A 309 11.93 -11.96 21.88
CA GLY A 309 10.92 -11.00 22.33
C GLY A 309 10.06 -10.42 21.19
N GLY A 310 10.47 -10.58 19.93
CA GLY A 310 9.73 -10.09 18.77
C GLY A 310 8.44 -10.87 18.48
N LYS A 311 7.57 -10.28 17.65
CA LYS A 311 6.28 -10.87 17.23
C LYS A 311 6.26 -11.15 15.72
N ILE A 312 5.66 -12.28 15.33
CA ILE A 312 5.32 -12.62 13.94
C ILE A 312 3.82 -12.72 13.84
N VAL A 313 3.24 -12.07 12.82
CA VAL A 313 1.86 -12.35 12.43
C VAL A 313 1.89 -13.20 11.17
N TYR A 314 1.38 -14.42 11.26
CA TYR A 314 1.09 -15.27 10.13
C TYR A 314 -0.36 -15.02 9.70
N SER A 315 -0.58 -14.71 8.42
CA SER A 315 -1.93 -14.55 7.90
C SER A 315 -2.10 -15.19 6.54
N THR A 316 -3.32 -15.68 6.30
CA THR A 316 -3.73 -16.20 5.00
C THR A 316 -5.13 -15.71 4.64
N CYS A 317 -5.36 -15.68 3.33
CA CYS A 317 -6.65 -15.48 2.70
C CYS A 317 -7.40 -16.79 2.43
N SER A 318 -7.13 -17.84 3.22
CA SER A 318 -7.67 -19.19 3.04
C SER A 318 -8.44 -19.67 4.26
N ILE A 319 -9.44 -20.52 4.02
CA ILE A 319 -10.21 -21.20 5.06
C ILE A 319 -9.58 -22.56 5.39
N ASN A 320 -8.65 -23.04 4.58
CA ASN A 320 -8.12 -24.39 4.64
C ASN A 320 -7.23 -24.62 5.88
N PRO A 321 -7.54 -25.58 6.77
CA PRO A 321 -6.70 -25.87 7.95
C PRO A 321 -5.28 -26.33 7.60
N ILE A 322 -5.07 -26.91 6.41
CA ILE A 322 -3.74 -27.33 5.94
C ILE A 322 -2.81 -26.13 5.69
N GLU A 323 -3.37 -25.00 5.28
CA GLU A 323 -2.63 -23.74 5.07
C GLU A 323 -2.58 -22.90 6.35
N ASN A 324 -3.39 -23.23 7.35
CA ASN A 324 -3.60 -22.44 8.55
C ASN A 324 -2.99 -23.15 9.77
N GLU A 325 -3.81 -23.88 10.54
CA GLU A 325 -3.40 -24.52 11.78
C GLU A 325 -2.32 -25.58 11.59
N ALA A 326 -2.32 -26.31 10.47
CA ALA A 326 -1.26 -27.28 10.20
C ALA A 326 0.11 -26.60 10.04
N VAL A 327 0.18 -25.41 9.43
CA VAL A 327 1.42 -24.63 9.31
C VAL A 327 1.89 -24.14 10.68
N ILE A 328 0.96 -23.63 11.50
CA ILE A 328 1.25 -23.16 12.85
C ILE A 328 1.72 -24.31 13.75
N HIS A 329 0.98 -25.43 13.77
CA HIS A 329 1.31 -26.63 14.52
C HIS A 329 2.70 -27.17 14.14
N ARG A 330 2.99 -27.24 12.84
CA ARG A 330 4.29 -27.69 12.35
C ARG A 330 5.43 -26.80 12.87
N ILE A 331 5.29 -25.48 12.80
CA ILE A 331 6.33 -24.57 13.28
C ILE A 331 6.50 -24.64 14.80
N LEU A 332 5.40 -24.73 15.56
CA LEU A 332 5.49 -24.85 17.02
C LEU A 332 6.15 -26.16 17.46
N SER A 333 5.84 -27.28 16.78
CA SER A 333 6.46 -28.59 17.06
C SER A 333 7.95 -28.63 16.69
N GLU A 334 8.35 -27.97 15.61
CA GLU A 334 9.75 -27.94 15.14
C GLU A 334 10.65 -27.00 15.97
N THR A 335 10.08 -26.03 16.68
CA THR A 335 10.84 -25.00 17.42
C THR A 335 11.00 -25.28 18.91
N ASP A 336 10.44 -26.39 19.42
CA ASP A 336 10.63 -26.88 20.79
C ASP A 336 10.49 -25.80 21.88
N GLY A 337 9.38 -25.07 21.80
CA GLY A 337 9.04 -23.99 22.74
C GLY A 337 9.82 -22.68 22.54
N ALA A 338 10.55 -22.51 21.44
CA ALA A 338 11.16 -21.22 21.09
C ALA A 338 10.16 -20.20 20.53
N LEU A 339 9.05 -20.69 19.98
CA LEU A 339 7.89 -19.88 19.58
C LEU A 339 6.69 -20.26 20.42
N GLU A 340 5.92 -19.25 20.83
CA GLU A 340 4.64 -19.40 21.52
C GLU A 340 3.53 -18.67 20.77
N LEU A 341 2.32 -19.22 20.80
CA LEU A 341 1.14 -18.58 20.22
C LEU A 341 0.53 -17.60 21.23
N VAL A 342 0.38 -16.34 20.81
CA VAL A 342 -0.12 -15.24 21.63
C VAL A 342 -1.62 -15.08 21.41
N ASP A 343 -2.37 -14.96 22.49
CA ASP A 343 -3.78 -14.60 22.41
C ASP A 343 -3.93 -13.10 22.16
N VAL A 344 -4.54 -12.75 21.04
CA VAL A 344 -4.82 -11.36 20.64
C VAL A 344 -6.32 -11.06 20.52
N SER A 345 -7.19 -11.96 21.00
CA SER A 345 -8.65 -11.79 20.97
C SER A 345 -9.11 -10.46 21.57
N GLY A 346 -8.49 -10.03 22.67
CA GLY A 346 -8.79 -8.76 23.34
C GLY A 346 -8.29 -7.49 22.65
N HIS A 347 -7.45 -7.61 21.61
CA HIS A 347 -6.86 -6.43 20.94
C HIS A 347 -7.81 -5.78 19.93
N LEU A 348 -8.85 -6.49 19.49
CA LEU A 348 -9.81 -6.04 18.46
C LEU A 348 -11.25 -6.12 18.99
N PRO A 349 -11.64 -5.21 19.91
CA PRO A 349 -12.95 -5.26 20.54
C PRO A 349 -14.07 -5.08 19.51
N GLY A 350 -15.03 -6.01 19.50
CA GLY A 350 -16.15 -6.02 18.55
C GLY A 350 -15.88 -6.76 17.23
N LEU A 351 -14.68 -7.31 17.03
CA LEU A 351 -14.43 -8.25 15.93
C LEU A 351 -15.14 -9.59 16.21
N LYS A 352 -15.94 -10.06 15.27
CA LYS A 352 -16.53 -11.41 15.32
C LYS A 352 -15.62 -12.41 14.63
N PHE A 353 -15.22 -13.47 15.34
CA PHE A 353 -14.36 -14.51 14.80
C PHE A 353 -14.63 -15.86 15.46
N SER A 354 -14.21 -16.93 14.81
CA SER A 354 -14.12 -18.27 15.37
C SER A 354 -12.69 -18.58 15.84
N PRO A 355 -12.50 -19.35 16.92
CA PRO A 355 -11.18 -19.83 17.31
C PRO A 355 -10.59 -20.78 16.26
N GLY A 356 -9.27 -20.97 16.31
CA GLY A 356 -8.56 -21.94 15.49
C GLY A 356 -9.05 -23.37 15.72
N MET A 357 -8.96 -24.20 14.68
CA MET A 357 -9.34 -25.60 14.73
C MET A 357 -8.25 -26.43 15.42
N GLU A 358 -8.64 -27.30 16.34
CA GLU A 358 -7.71 -28.23 17.02
C GLU A 358 -7.69 -29.62 16.39
N ASP A 359 -8.68 -29.90 15.55
CA ASP A 359 -8.88 -31.17 14.87
C ASP A 359 -9.38 -30.93 13.45
N TRP A 360 -8.86 -31.68 12.48
CA TRP A 360 -9.27 -31.61 11.08
C TRP A 360 -8.86 -32.87 10.32
N LEU A 361 -9.55 -33.13 9.22
CA LEU A 361 -9.22 -34.21 8.29
C LEU A 361 -8.31 -33.70 7.18
N VAL A 362 -7.49 -34.60 6.61
CA VAL A 362 -6.69 -34.30 5.42
C VAL A 362 -7.32 -35.02 4.24
N ALA A 363 -7.66 -34.30 3.17
CA ALA A 363 -8.25 -34.92 1.97
C ALA A 363 -7.24 -35.06 0.83
N SER A 364 -7.34 -36.13 0.03
CA SER A 364 -6.61 -36.24 -1.23
C SER A 364 -7.17 -35.32 -2.32
N ARG A 365 -6.50 -35.30 -3.48
CA ARG A 365 -7.00 -34.63 -4.69
C ARG A 365 -8.38 -35.14 -5.13
N ASN A 366 -8.74 -36.36 -4.78
CA ASN A 366 -10.00 -37.00 -5.13
C ASN A 366 -11.06 -36.90 -4.01
N LEU A 367 -10.82 -36.10 -2.96
CA LEU A 367 -11.69 -35.98 -1.78
C LEU A 367 -11.82 -37.26 -0.95
N GLU A 368 -10.78 -38.09 -0.91
CA GLU A 368 -10.66 -39.18 0.07
C GLU A 368 -10.11 -38.57 1.37
N PHE A 369 -10.84 -38.68 2.48
CA PHE A 369 -10.46 -38.06 3.75
C PHE A 369 -9.74 -39.06 4.67
N TYR A 370 -8.62 -38.62 5.23
CA TYR A 370 -7.78 -39.42 6.13
C TYR A 370 -7.70 -38.75 7.50
N LYS A 371 -7.73 -39.57 8.56
CA LYS A 371 -7.57 -39.13 9.95
C LYS A 371 -6.11 -39.14 10.38
N THR A 372 -5.35 -40.13 9.91
CA THR A 372 -3.92 -40.27 10.21
C THR A 372 -3.10 -40.44 8.93
N PHE A 373 -1.80 -40.23 9.03
CA PHE A 373 -0.90 -40.43 7.89
C PHE A 373 -0.77 -41.91 7.49
N ASP A 374 -0.89 -42.82 8.46
CA ASP A 374 -0.76 -44.26 8.20
C ASP A 374 -1.93 -44.82 7.36
N ASP A 375 -3.07 -44.13 7.37
CA ASP A 375 -4.24 -44.46 6.54
C ASP A 375 -4.10 -43.96 5.09
N VAL A 376 -3.10 -43.15 4.78
CA VAL A 376 -2.95 -42.51 3.46
C VAL A 376 -2.47 -43.53 2.44
N ASP A 377 -3.26 -43.68 1.36
CA ASP A 377 -2.89 -44.55 0.24
C ASP A 377 -1.50 -44.21 -0.31
N GLU A 378 -0.72 -45.23 -0.71
CA GLU A 378 0.65 -45.06 -1.24
C GLU A 378 0.73 -44.05 -2.39
N LYS A 379 -0.32 -43.97 -3.23
CA LYS A 379 -0.46 -42.99 -4.33
C LYS A 379 -0.33 -41.53 -3.89
N TRP A 380 -0.74 -41.20 -2.65
CA TRP A 380 -0.77 -39.83 -2.14
C TRP A 380 0.34 -39.51 -1.13
N SER A 381 1.12 -40.52 -0.71
CA SER A 381 2.20 -40.43 0.29
C SER A 381 3.28 -39.37 0.01
N THR A 382 3.49 -39.01 -1.26
CA THR A 382 4.46 -37.96 -1.67
C THR A 382 3.91 -36.54 -1.53
N THR A 383 2.58 -36.41 -1.57
CA THR A 383 1.85 -35.13 -1.62
C THR A 383 1.31 -34.78 -0.24
N ILE A 384 0.60 -35.72 0.39
CA ILE A 384 0.16 -35.62 1.78
C ILE A 384 1.35 -35.96 2.67
N ARG A 385 1.63 -35.13 3.68
CA ARG A 385 2.76 -35.32 4.59
C ARG A 385 2.29 -35.44 6.04
N PRO A 386 3.04 -36.12 6.92
CA PRO A 386 2.66 -36.27 8.32
C PRO A 386 2.39 -34.95 9.04
N GLN A 387 3.11 -33.89 8.66
CA GLN A 387 2.99 -32.57 9.30
C GLN A 387 1.71 -31.81 8.93
N MET A 388 0.89 -32.35 8.03
CA MET A 388 -0.40 -31.76 7.64
C MET A 388 -1.55 -32.17 8.57
N PHE A 389 -1.34 -33.19 9.39
CA PHE A 389 -2.33 -33.73 10.32
C PHE A 389 -2.35 -32.94 11.63
N PRO A 390 -3.49 -32.95 12.35
CA PRO A 390 -3.63 -32.28 13.63
C PRO A 390 -2.69 -32.88 14.70
N PRO A 391 -2.40 -32.11 15.77
CA PRO A 391 -1.71 -32.66 16.94
C PRO A 391 -2.48 -33.84 17.54
N LYS A 392 -1.74 -34.78 18.13
CA LYS A 392 -2.34 -35.87 18.90
C LYS A 392 -3.21 -35.28 20.03
N PRO A 393 -4.33 -35.94 20.41
CA PRO A 393 -5.24 -35.42 21.45
C PRO A 393 -4.55 -35.03 22.75
N GLU A 394 -3.52 -35.78 23.14
CA GLU A 394 -2.69 -35.56 24.35
C GLU A 394 -1.89 -34.25 24.29
N ASP A 395 -1.47 -33.83 23.09
CA ASP A 395 -0.61 -32.67 22.85
C ASP A 395 -1.39 -31.40 22.49
N ARG A 396 -2.73 -31.45 22.38
CA ARG A 396 -3.55 -30.29 21.95
C ARG A 396 -3.33 -29.06 22.84
N GLY A 397 -3.34 -29.27 24.16
CA GLY A 397 -3.12 -28.22 25.15
C GLY A 397 -1.72 -27.59 25.10
N LYS A 398 -0.73 -28.28 24.51
CA LYS A 398 0.65 -27.77 24.37
C LYS A 398 0.73 -26.63 23.35
N TYR A 399 -0.02 -26.73 22.25
CA TYR A 399 0.10 -25.81 21.12
C TYR A 399 -0.91 -24.65 21.16
N ASN A 400 -2.00 -24.78 21.91
CA ASN A 400 -3.03 -23.75 22.09
C ASN A 400 -3.58 -23.20 20.76
N LEU A 401 -3.84 -24.06 19.77
CA LEU A 401 -4.27 -23.65 18.42
C LEU A 401 -5.59 -22.85 18.43
N ASN A 402 -6.40 -23.01 19.47
CA ASN A 402 -7.60 -22.20 19.73
C ASN A 402 -7.34 -20.68 19.81
N ARG A 403 -6.10 -20.24 20.06
CA ARG A 403 -5.71 -18.81 20.04
C ARG A 403 -5.59 -18.22 18.63
N CYS A 404 -5.62 -19.05 17.58
CA CYS A 404 -5.70 -18.54 16.22
C CYS A 404 -7.08 -17.93 15.96
N ILE A 405 -7.13 -16.96 15.05
CA ILE A 405 -8.35 -16.22 14.70
C ILE A 405 -8.77 -16.62 13.29
N ARG A 406 -9.97 -17.19 13.16
CA ARG A 406 -10.65 -17.46 11.89
C ARG A 406 -11.79 -16.48 11.71
N ILE A 407 -11.75 -15.72 10.62
CA ILE A 407 -12.83 -14.80 10.25
C ILE A 407 -13.59 -15.43 9.11
N LEU A 408 -14.89 -15.66 9.33
CA LEU A 408 -15.75 -16.27 8.33
C LEU A 408 -16.73 -15.22 7.77
N PRO A 409 -17.04 -15.26 6.46
CA PRO A 409 -17.82 -14.22 5.80
C PRO A 409 -19.18 -13.93 6.42
N HIS A 410 -19.93 -14.96 6.83
CA HIS A 410 -21.28 -14.84 7.36
C HIS A 410 -21.35 -14.14 8.72
N GLN A 411 -20.27 -14.19 9.51
CA GLN A 411 -20.25 -13.65 10.87
C GLN A 411 -20.43 -12.13 10.93
N GLN A 412 -19.92 -11.41 9.92
CA GLN A 412 -19.92 -9.94 9.89
C GLN A 412 -19.83 -9.35 8.48
N ASN A 413 -20.29 -10.10 7.47
CA ASN A 413 -20.30 -9.68 6.06
C ASN A 413 -18.91 -9.24 5.53
N THR A 414 -17.88 -10.07 5.73
CA THR A 414 -16.50 -9.78 5.29
C THR A 414 -15.95 -10.87 4.38
N GLY A 415 -14.69 -10.77 3.94
CA GLY A 415 -13.97 -11.90 3.34
C GLY A 415 -13.64 -12.96 4.39
N ALA A 416 -13.19 -14.15 3.95
CA ALA A 416 -12.66 -15.13 4.89
C ALA A 416 -11.16 -14.93 5.09
N PHE A 417 -10.68 -15.09 6.31
CA PHE A 417 -9.29 -14.80 6.64
C PHE A 417 -8.82 -15.57 7.87
N PHE A 418 -7.51 -15.83 7.95
CA PHE A 418 -6.86 -16.49 9.08
C PHE A 418 -5.71 -15.64 9.60
N VAL A 419 -5.58 -15.54 10.92
CA VAL A 419 -4.52 -14.80 11.59
C VAL A 419 -4.02 -15.59 12.80
N ALA A 420 -2.71 -15.72 12.93
CA ALA A 420 -2.03 -16.28 14.09
C ALA A 420 -0.86 -15.37 14.49
N VAL A 421 -0.73 -15.09 15.80
CA VAL A 421 0.33 -14.24 16.32
C VAL A 421 1.30 -15.08 17.15
N LEU A 422 2.56 -15.15 16.71
CA LEU A 422 3.61 -15.91 17.36
C LEU A 422 4.61 -14.96 18.03
N LYS A 423 5.10 -15.30 19.21
CA LYS A 423 6.19 -14.59 19.88
C LYS A 423 7.39 -15.49 20.05
N LYS A 424 8.59 -14.97 19.81
CA LYS A 424 9.84 -15.72 20.02
C LYS A 424 10.33 -15.50 21.44
N VAL A 425 10.40 -16.56 22.23
CA VAL A 425 10.77 -16.49 23.66
C VAL A 425 12.24 -16.85 23.92
N LYS A 426 12.84 -17.65 23.05
CA LYS A 426 14.27 -18.01 23.10
C LYS A 426 14.83 -18.13 21.69
N LEU A 427 16.15 -18.26 21.57
CA LEU A 427 16.80 -18.55 20.29
C LEU A 427 16.28 -19.88 19.73
N LEU A 428 16.15 -19.95 18.41
CA LEU A 428 15.81 -21.20 17.76
C LEU A 428 16.99 -22.17 17.92
N ASN A 429 16.68 -23.42 18.29
CA ASN A 429 17.65 -24.50 18.24
C ASN A 429 17.92 -24.83 16.77
N CYS A 430 18.76 -24.03 16.11
CA CYS A 430 19.34 -24.45 14.84
C CYS A 430 20.19 -25.68 15.15
N LYS A 431 19.69 -26.88 14.84
CA LYS A 431 20.60 -27.96 14.49
C LYS A 431 21.46 -27.39 13.37
N GLU A 432 22.74 -27.20 13.62
CA GLU A 432 23.70 -26.80 12.61
C GLU A 432 23.63 -27.81 11.46
N THR A 433 22.81 -27.53 10.44
CA THR A 433 23.13 -28.02 9.11
C THR A 433 24.50 -27.44 8.79
N PRO A 434 25.52 -28.26 8.51
CA PRO A 434 26.86 -27.75 8.28
C PRO A 434 26.78 -26.68 7.20
N LEU A 435 27.19 -25.46 7.57
CA LEU A 435 27.61 -24.47 6.59
C LEU A 435 28.63 -25.20 5.72
N ILE A 436 28.27 -25.50 4.47
CA ILE A 436 29.25 -25.87 3.47
C ILE A 436 30.12 -24.63 3.35
N SER A 437 31.26 -24.66 4.05
CA SER A 437 32.30 -23.67 3.90
C SER A 437 32.72 -23.68 2.44
N ASP A 438 32.83 -22.49 1.85
CA ASP A 438 33.29 -22.28 0.47
C ASP A 438 34.76 -22.76 0.24
N GLU A 439 35.36 -23.50 1.17
CA GLU A 439 36.71 -24.02 1.09
C GLU A 439 36.79 -25.42 0.47
N THR A 440 35.78 -26.28 0.63
CA THR A 440 35.80 -27.63 0.02
C THR A 440 35.60 -27.61 -1.49
N LYS A 441 35.06 -26.51 -2.07
CA LYS A 441 35.03 -26.31 -3.53
C LYS A 441 36.37 -25.87 -4.13
N LYS A 442 37.34 -25.41 -3.33
CA LYS A 442 38.65 -25.00 -3.88
C LYS A 442 39.59 -26.19 -4.13
N ARG A 443 39.47 -27.29 -3.38
CA ARG A 443 40.39 -28.44 -3.51
C ARG A 443 40.07 -29.41 -4.64
N GLU A 444 38.86 -29.41 -5.19
CA GLU A 444 38.53 -30.24 -6.36
C GLU A 444 38.58 -29.50 -7.72
N ILE A 445 38.93 -28.21 -7.72
CA ILE A 445 38.99 -27.39 -8.95
C ILE A 445 40.42 -27.23 -9.49
N GLU A 446 41.46 -27.58 -8.71
CA GLU A 446 42.86 -27.42 -9.14
C GLU A 446 43.42 -28.55 -10.03
N SER A 447 42.68 -29.64 -10.28
CA SER A 447 43.21 -30.77 -11.05
C SER A 447 42.64 -30.96 -12.46
N ASN A 448 41.84 -30.04 -12.99
CA ASN A 448 41.40 -30.12 -14.40
C ASN A 448 41.22 -28.74 -15.04
N SER A 449 42.35 -28.12 -15.39
CA SER A 449 42.39 -26.95 -16.27
C SER A 449 42.37 -27.39 -17.75
N SER A 450 41.21 -27.31 -18.39
CA SER A 450 41.16 -27.08 -19.84
C SER A 450 39.81 -26.47 -20.26
N ASN A 451 39.86 -25.20 -20.67
CA ASN A 451 38.90 -24.47 -21.51
C ASN A 451 37.39 -24.76 -21.33
N SER A 452 36.77 -24.06 -20.38
CA SER A 452 35.46 -23.43 -20.64
C SER A 452 35.24 -22.26 -19.68
N GLN A 453 35.04 -21.06 -20.22
CA GLN A 453 34.60 -19.90 -19.44
C GLN A 453 33.18 -20.18 -18.92
N ARG A 454 33.06 -20.68 -17.69
CA ARG A 454 31.78 -20.71 -16.97
C ARG A 454 31.34 -19.27 -16.72
N LYS A 455 30.46 -18.76 -17.58
CA LYS A 455 29.73 -17.50 -17.35
C LYS A 455 29.03 -17.59 -15.99
N LYS A 456 29.33 -16.65 -15.09
CA LYS A 456 28.48 -16.39 -13.91
C LYS A 456 27.04 -16.26 -14.42
N PRO A 457 26.04 -16.88 -13.77
CA PRO A 457 24.66 -16.71 -14.20
C PRO A 457 24.36 -15.21 -14.14
N ARG A 458 24.08 -14.61 -15.30
CA ARG A 458 23.56 -13.25 -15.36
C ARG A 458 22.23 -13.29 -14.61
N LYS A 459 22.11 -12.53 -13.53
CA LYS A 459 20.82 -12.20 -12.94
C LYS A 459 20.08 -11.37 -14.00
N ASP A 460 19.38 -12.04 -14.91
CA ASP A 460 18.49 -11.38 -15.85
C ASP A 460 17.35 -10.75 -15.03
N GLY A 461 17.43 -9.44 -14.92
CA GLY A 461 16.50 -8.58 -14.22
C GLY A 461 16.70 -7.15 -14.69
N TYR A 462 15.69 -6.31 -14.45
CA TYR A 462 15.82 -4.87 -14.68
C TYR A 462 17.08 -4.36 -13.99
N ARG A 463 17.92 -3.63 -14.74
CA ARG A 463 19.12 -3.00 -14.19
C ARG A 463 18.66 -1.81 -13.37
N GLU A 464 18.47 -2.02 -12.07
CA GLU A 464 18.07 -0.95 -11.15
C GLU A 464 19.14 0.14 -11.13
N ASP A 465 18.68 1.39 -11.01
CA ASP A 465 19.57 2.52 -10.84
C ASP A 465 20.32 2.41 -9.50
N PRO A 466 21.62 2.78 -9.46
CA PRO A 466 22.44 2.66 -8.27
C PRO A 466 21.94 3.56 -7.14
N PHE A 467 22.05 3.09 -5.90
CA PHE A 467 21.77 3.89 -4.70
C PHE A 467 23.06 4.58 -4.26
N VAL A 468 23.23 5.85 -4.63
CA VAL A 468 24.45 6.62 -4.37
C VAL A 468 24.18 7.63 -3.26
N PHE A 469 24.62 7.31 -2.05
CA PHE A 469 24.54 8.21 -0.90
C PHE A 469 25.58 9.33 -0.99
N PHE A 470 25.24 10.47 -0.41
CA PHE A 470 26.14 11.62 -0.34
C PHE A 470 27.35 11.31 0.55
N LYS A 471 28.49 11.88 0.16
CA LYS A 471 29.71 11.90 0.96
C LYS A 471 29.71 13.14 1.86
N GLU A 472 30.68 13.22 2.78
CA GLU A 472 30.83 14.35 3.70
C GLU A 472 30.94 15.70 2.98
N GLU A 473 31.62 15.72 1.82
CA GLU A 473 31.76 16.91 0.99
C GLU A 473 31.12 16.69 -0.38
N GLU A 474 29.90 17.21 -0.54
CA GLU A 474 29.16 17.22 -1.80
C GLU A 474 28.86 18.68 -2.19
N PRO A 475 29.41 19.20 -3.30
CA PRO A 475 29.26 20.63 -3.67
C PRO A 475 27.80 21.09 -3.74
N VAL A 476 26.93 20.21 -4.24
CA VAL A 476 25.48 20.47 -4.34
C VAL A 476 24.83 20.64 -2.96
N TRP A 477 25.34 19.95 -1.94
CA TRP A 477 24.81 20.06 -0.58
C TRP A 477 25.16 21.40 0.06
N THR A 478 26.37 21.92 -0.16
CA THR A 478 26.80 23.23 0.38
C THR A 478 25.87 24.35 -0.07
N ASP A 479 25.48 24.35 -1.35
CA ASP A 479 24.54 25.34 -1.90
C ASP A 479 23.15 25.22 -1.26
N ILE A 480 22.65 23.97 -1.10
CA ILE A 480 21.34 23.70 -0.48
C ILE A 480 21.35 24.10 1.00
N LYS A 481 22.37 23.68 1.76
CA LYS A 481 22.53 23.98 3.19
C LYS A 481 22.58 25.48 3.42
N THR A 482 23.32 26.21 2.60
CA THR A 482 23.44 27.68 2.70
C THR A 482 22.12 28.37 2.34
N PHE A 483 21.46 27.95 1.25
CA PHE A 483 20.23 28.60 0.79
C PHE A 483 19.03 28.38 1.71
N TYR A 484 18.87 27.17 2.25
CA TYR A 484 17.79 26.81 3.16
C TYR A 484 18.13 26.98 4.63
N LYS A 485 19.36 27.38 4.95
CA LYS A 485 19.91 27.45 6.31
C LYS A 485 19.59 26.17 7.09
N VAL A 486 19.90 25.02 6.50
CA VAL A 486 19.56 23.72 7.09
C VAL A 486 20.33 23.54 8.40
N ALA A 487 19.61 23.21 9.47
CA ALA A 487 20.16 23.02 10.80
C ALA A 487 21.20 21.88 10.83
N ASP A 488 22.24 22.06 11.65
CA ASP A 488 23.36 21.11 11.77
C ASP A 488 23.02 19.69 12.24
N PRO A 489 21.94 19.44 13.03
CA PRO A 489 21.52 18.07 13.35
C PRO A 489 21.13 17.21 12.14
N PHE A 490 20.91 17.82 10.97
CA PHE A 490 20.58 17.08 9.75
C PHE A 490 21.80 16.39 9.14
N ASP A 491 21.79 15.06 9.09
CA ASP A 491 22.86 14.29 8.44
C ASP A 491 22.68 14.24 6.92
N SER A 492 23.58 14.91 6.20
CA SER A 492 23.60 14.92 4.73
C SER A 492 23.88 13.55 4.11
N LYS A 493 24.51 12.62 4.83
CA LYS A 493 24.80 11.25 4.36
C LYS A 493 23.51 10.45 4.13
N CYS A 494 22.39 10.87 4.74
CA CYS A 494 21.06 10.30 4.54
C CYS A 494 20.41 10.73 3.22
N LEU A 495 21.04 11.62 2.46
CA LEU A 495 20.62 11.97 1.10
C LEU A 495 21.22 11.00 0.08
N LEU A 496 20.39 10.55 -0.87
CA LEU A 496 20.79 9.67 -1.95
C LEU A 496 20.34 10.17 -3.31
N THR A 497 21.08 9.73 -4.33
CA THR A 497 20.76 9.93 -5.75
C THR A 497 20.77 8.61 -6.49
N ARG A 498 20.11 8.59 -7.64
CA ARG A 498 19.99 7.42 -8.53
C ARG A 498 20.99 7.42 -9.68
N CYS A 499 22.00 8.30 -9.65
CA CYS A 499 23.00 8.40 -10.70
C CYS A 499 24.40 8.57 -10.10
N HIS A 500 25.38 7.86 -10.69
CA HIS A 500 26.80 8.07 -10.38
C HIS A 500 27.39 9.28 -11.14
N VAL A 501 26.94 9.50 -12.38
CA VAL A 501 27.53 10.46 -13.31
C VAL A 501 26.42 11.31 -13.93
N GLY A 502 26.68 12.62 -14.05
CA GLY A 502 25.76 13.58 -14.65
C GLY A 502 25.02 14.45 -13.63
N LYS A 503 24.13 15.31 -14.13
CA LYS A 503 23.38 16.24 -13.28
C LYS A 503 22.36 15.48 -12.41
N LYS A 504 22.51 15.60 -11.09
CA LYS A 504 21.57 15.08 -10.08
C LYS A 504 20.20 15.73 -10.28
N LYS A 505 19.22 15.00 -10.82
CA LYS A 505 17.85 15.53 -11.08
C LYS A 505 17.00 15.57 -9.82
N ASN A 506 16.98 14.47 -9.08
CA ASN A 506 16.21 14.30 -7.84
C ASN A 506 17.16 13.83 -6.74
N ILE A 507 17.00 14.39 -5.55
CA ILE A 507 17.68 13.95 -4.33
C ILE A 507 16.60 13.35 -3.44
N TYR A 508 16.88 12.16 -2.91
CA TYR A 508 15.97 11.43 -2.03
C TYR A 508 16.54 11.40 -0.61
N LEU A 509 15.67 11.38 0.40
CA LEU A 509 16.01 11.25 1.81
C LEU A 509 15.62 9.86 2.31
N THR A 510 16.50 9.23 3.09
CA THR A 510 16.23 8.01 3.87
C THR A 510 16.46 8.27 5.34
N SER A 511 15.91 7.44 6.23
CA SER A 511 16.36 7.41 7.62
C SER A 511 17.80 6.87 7.70
N GLU A 512 18.49 7.20 8.79
CA GLU A 512 19.86 6.72 9.02
C GLU A 512 19.95 5.19 9.04
N ALA A 513 18.99 4.53 9.70
CA ALA A 513 18.92 3.08 9.78
C ALA A 513 18.76 2.43 8.38
N VAL A 514 17.93 3.04 7.51
CA VAL A 514 17.75 2.54 6.14
C VAL A 514 18.98 2.81 5.28
N ARG A 515 19.64 3.96 5.43
CA ARG A 515 20.92 4.25 4.76
C ARG A 515 21.94 3.16 5.07
N ASP A 516 22.18 2.92 6.36
CA ASP A 516 23.16 1.93 6.82
C ASP A 516 22.84 0.53 6.29
N LEU A 517 21.57 0.12 6.34
CA LEU A 517 21.12 -1.15 5.82
C LEU A 517 21.34 -1.26 4.30
N VAL A 518 21.07 -0.21 3.53
CA VAL A 518 21.31 -0.24 2.08
C VAL A 518 22.82 -0.35 1.82
N VAL A 519 23.63 0.55 2.37
CA VAL A 519 25.09 0.59 2.13
C VAL A 519 25.75 -0.74 2.49
N THR A 520 25.41 -1.32 3.64
CA THR A 520 26.05 -2.55 4.14
C THR A 520 25.69 -3.77 3.29
N ASN A 521 24.53 -3.77 2.61
CA ASN A 521 23.98 -4.94 1.92
C ASN A 521 23.87 -4.80 0.39
N GLN A 522 24.38 -3.71 -0.22
CA GLN A 522 24.28 -3.46 -1.67
C GLN A 522 24.79 -4.62 -2.55
N GLY A 523 25.74 -5.44 -2.06
CA GLY A 523 26.28 -6.59 -2.78
C GLY A 523 25.46 -7.87 -2.68
N THR A 524 24.66 -8.04 -1.62
CA THR A 524 23.94 -9.28 -1.31
C THR A 524 22.43 -9.14 -1.55
N ILE A 525 21.87 -7.97 -1.28
CA ILE A 525 20.44 -7.69 -1.35
C ILE A 525 20.09 -6.90 -2.60
N LYS A 526 19.08 -7.36 -3.33
CA LYS A 526 18.49 -6.63 -4.44
C LYS A 526 17.46 -5.62 -3.92
N PHE A 527 17.88 -4.36 -3.76
CA PHE A 527 17.00 -3.24 -3.47
C PHE A 527 16.32 -2.74 -4.75
N ILE A 528 15.00 -2.53 -4.69
CA ILE A 528 14.19 -1.97 -5.78
C ILE A 528 13.97 -0.48 -5.55
N ASN A 529 13.56 -0.11 -4.34
CA ASN A 529 13.30 1.29 -4.00
C ASN A 529 13.58 1.60 -2.54
N THR A 530 14.08 2.80 -2.28
CA THR A 530 14.13 3.39 -0.95
C THR A 530 14.18 4.91 -1.08
N GLY A 531 13.80 5.57 0.01
CA GLY A 531 13.83 7.01 0.18
C GLY A 531 12.61 7.75 -0.38
N VAL A 532 12.36 8.92 0.20
CA VAL A 532 11.35 9.89 -0.23
C VAL A 532 12.01 11.02 -1.02
N LYS A 533 11.33 11.59 -2.01
CA LYS A 533 11.91 12.68 -2.81
C LYS A 533 11.99 13.95 -1.95
N ALA A 534 13.21 14.40 -1.67
CA ALA A 534 13.50 15.53 -0.81
C ALA A 534 13.64 16.84 -1.59
N PHE A 535 14.47 16.81 -2.64
CA PHE A 535 14.78 17.97 -3.46
C PHE A 535 14.70 17.62 -4.95
N VAL A 536 14.24 18.57 -5.75
CA VAL A 536 14.13 18.47 -7.21
C VAL A 536 14.93 19.59 -7.84
N ARG A 537 15.74 19.24 -8.84
CA ARG A 537 16.54 20.22 -9.58
C ARG A 537 15.66 21.14 -10.43
N CYS A 538 15.92 22.43 -10.35
CA CYS A 538 15.33 23.49 -11.16
C CYS A 538 16.45 24.30 -11.82
N ASP A 539 16.62 24.13 -13.13
CA ASP A 539 17.62 24.88 -13.91
C ASP A 539 16.97 26.15 -14.50
N ASN A 540 16.79 27.21 -13.69
CA ASN A 540 16.36 28.54 -14.16
C ASN A 540 17.52 29.55 -14.13
N LYS A 541 17.54 30.50 -15.07
CA LYS A 541 18.72 31.34 -15.38
C LYS A 541 19.17 32.34 -14.28
N ASN A 542 18.41 32.52 -13.20
CA ASN A 542 18.69 33.51 -12.14
C ASN A 542 18.60 32.95 -10.71
N MET A 543 18.95 31.67 -10.51
CA MET A 543 18.78 31.01 -9.20
C MET A 543 20.05 30.96 -8.37
N LYS A 544 19.94 31.28 -7.07
CA LYS A 544 21.01 31.06 -6.08
C LYS A 544 21.21 29.58 -5.74
N CYS A 545 20.13 28.79 -5.74
CA CYS A 545 20.17 27.35 -5.49
C CYS A 545 19.47 26.60 -6.63
N ALA A 546 20.12 25.60 -7.21
CA ALA A 546 19.56 24.83 -8.33
C ALA A 546 18.51 23.79 -7.90
N PHE A 547 18.11 23.74 -6.64
CA PHE A 547 17.18 22.74 -6.11
C PHE A 547 16.02 23.40 -5.37
N ARG A 548 14.81 22.88 -5.62
CA ARG A 548 13.60 23.19 -4.84
C ARG A 548 13.26 22.05 -3.90
N ILE A 549 12.56 22.33 -2.81
CA ILE A 549 11.98 21.30 -1.95
C ILE A 549 10.85 20.58 -2.72
N ALA A 550 10.75 19.27 -2.54
CA ALA A 550 9.63 18.48 -3.02
C ALA A 550 8.60 18.29 -1.90
N ASN A 551 7.31 18.32 -2.23
CA ASN A 551 6.26 18.07 -1.23
C ASN A 551 6.37 16.67 -0.62
N ASP A 552 6.76 15.67 -1.41
CA ASP A 552 6.92 14.29 -0.97
C ASP A 552 7.73 14.23 0.34
N GLY A 553 8.95 14.78 0.37
CA GLY A 553 9.84 14.75 1.54
C GLY A 553 9.74 15.96 2.47
N LEU A 554 8.77 16.85 2.26
CA LEU A 554 8.70 18.13 2.98
C LEU A 554 8.51 17.92 4.49
N GLU A 555 7.59 17.03 4.90
CA GLU A 555 7.32 16.76 6.31
C GLU A 555 8.57 16.28 7.07
N SER A 556 9.41 15.44 6.43
CA SER A 556 10.63 14.94 7.05
C SER A 556 11.77 15.96 7.11
N ILE A 557 11.78 16.95 6.20
CA ILE A 557 12.87 17.94 6.07
C ILE A 557 12.52 19.24 6.80
N TYR A 558 11.23 19.59 6.86
CA TYR A 558 10.70 20.80 7.46
C TYR A 558 11.32 21.17 8.82
N PRO A 559 11.48 20.22 9.79
CA PRO A 559 12.08 20.52 11.09
C PRO A 559 13.50 21.09 11.01
N PHE A 560 14.22 20.76 9.94
CA PHE A 560 15.62 21.16 9.73
C PHE A 560 15.76 22.41 8.86
N ILE A 561 14.70 22.89 8.21
CA ILE A 561 14.75 24.12 7.40
C ILE A 561 14.80 25.34 8.32
N GLY A 562 15.68 26.30 8.02
CA GLY A 562 15.78 27.55 8.77
C GLY A 562 14.56 28.45 8.59
N ASP A 563 14.30 29.31 9.58
CA ASP A 563 13.09 30.13 9.63
C ASP A 563 13.02 31.19 8.52
N ASP A 564 14.17 31.64 8.00
CA ASP A 564 14.29 32.54 6.85
C ASP A 564 13.53 32.09 5.60
N ARG A 565 13.27 30.79 5.43
CA ARG A 565 12.56 30.25 4.25
C ARG A 565 11.14 29.80 4.55
N LYS A 566 10.66 30.02 5.77
CA LYS A 566 9.32 29.68 6.23
C LYS A 566 8.45 30.92 6.15
N VAL A 567 7.26 30.77 5.57
CA VAL A 567 6.27 31.84 5.45
C VAL A 567 4.97 31.34 6.02
N THR A 568 4.50 31.98 7.09
CA THR A 568 3.20 31.66 7.68
C THR A 568 2.11 32.37 6.89
N ILE A 569 1.13 31.60 6.41
CA ILE A 569 0.06 32.07 5.53
C ILE A 569 -1.30 31.89 6.23
N PRO A 570 -2.15 32.93 6.26
CA PRO A 570 -3.51 32.80 6.77
C PRO A 570 -4.40 31.99 5.82
N LYS A 571 -5.50 31.47 6.36
CA LYS A 571 -6.42 30.56 5.64
C LYS A 571 -6.84 31.08 4.26
N GLU A 572 -7.31 32.32 4.17
CA GLU A 572 -7.86 32.90 2.93
C GLU A 572 -6.81 33.10 1.83
N ASP A 573 -5.60 33.51 2.22
CA ASP A 573 -4.48 33.65 1.29
C ASP A 573 -4.07 32.27 0.75
N LEU A 574 -4.06 31.24 1.60
CA LEU A 574 -3.73 29.89 1.17
C LEU A 574 -4.77 29.34 0.17
N ILE A 575 -6.07 29.53 0.43
CA ILE A 575 -7.14 29.16 -0.51
C ILE A 575 -6.94 29.89 -1.85
N THR A 576 -6.66 31.19 -1.82
CA THR A 576 -6.38 31.99 -3.02
C THR A 576 -5.20 31.45 -3.82
N LEU A 577 -4.11 31.07 -3.15
CA LEU A 577 -2.93 30.48 -3.80
C LEU A 577 -3.23 29.10 -4.40
N LEU A 578 -4.07 28.29 -3.74
CA LEU A 578 -4.45 26.95 -4.20
C LEU A 578 -5.40 26.96 -5.40
N LEU A 579 -6.32 27.94 -5.48
CA LEU A 579 -7.25 28.09 -6.59
C LEU A 579 -6.55 28.53 -7.90
N ASN A 580 -5.45 29.28 -7.76
CA ASN A 580 -4.61 29.74 -8.87
C ASN A 580 -3.54 28.69 -9.24
N ASP A 581 -3.98 27.65 -9.93
CA ASP A 581 -3.12 26.55 -10.42
C ASP A 581 -2.34 26.90 -11.71
N ASP A 582 -2.72 27.98 -12.41
CA ASP A 582 -2.13 28.39 -13.69
C ASP A 582 -0.65 28.81 -13.55
N PRO A 583 0.31 28.09 -14.18
CA PRO A 583 1.70 28.48 -14.20
C PRO A 583 2.00 29.85 -14.83
N GLN A 584 1.17 30.33 -15.75
CA GLN A 584 1.41 31.57 -16.50
C GLN A 584 0.90 32.80 -15.76
N HIS A 585 -0.13 32.64 -14.92
CA HIS A 585 -0.78 33.71 -14.17
C HIS A 585 -0.67 33.44 -12.66
N SER A 586 0.56 33.54 -12.13
CA SER A 586 0.77 33.39 -10.69
C SER A 586 0.24 34.61 -9.91
N PRO A 587 -0.39 34.42 -8.74
CA PRO A 587 -0.92 35.52 -7.93
C PRO A 587 0.16 36.55 -7.60
N PRO A 588 -0.10 37.86 -7.79
CA PRO A 588 0.82 38.90 -7.38
C PRO A 588 0.90 38.95 -5.86
N ILE A 589 2.07 39.25 -5.30
CA ILE A 589 2.26 39.37 -3.85
C ILE A 589 1.32 40.43 -3.25
N VAL A 590 1.02 41.48 -4.03
CA VAL A 590 0.15 42.60 -3.66
C VAL A 590 -1.30 42.15 -3.38
N SER A 591 -1.76 41.03 -3.94
CA SER A 591 -3.12 40.54 -3.69
C SER A 591 -3.26 39.72 -2.40
N LEU A 592 -2.16 39.45 -1.69
CA LEU A 592 -2.14 38.68 -0.44
C LEU A 592 -2.21 39.63 0.77
N SER A 593 -2.47 39.10 1.97
CA SER A 593 -2.51 39.90 3.18
C SER A 593 -1.19 40.62 3.49
N GLU A 594 -1.28 41.77 4.16
CA GLU A 594 -0.10 42.57 4.58
C GLU A 594 0.91 41.75 5.41
N THR A 595 0.42 40.76 6.16
CA THR A 595 1.27 39.88 6.99
C THR A 595 2.18 38.99 6.13
N VAL A 596 1.67 38.50 5.01
CA VAL A 596 2.44 37.69 4.05
C VAL A 596 3.36 38.58 3.23
N GLN A 597 2.89 39.77 2.83
CA GLN A 597 3.71 40.74 2.08
C GLN A 597 5.01 41.07 2.83
N LYS A 598 4.90 41.45 4.12
CA LYS A 598 6.07 41.76 4.96
C LYS A 598 7.04 40.58 5.10
N GLN A 599 6.55 39.36 5.30
CA GLN A 599 7.41 38.16 5.39
C GLN A 599 8.13 37.84 4.07
N VAL A 600 7.50 38.15 2.93
CA VAL A 600 7.99 37.83 1.59
C VAL A 600 8.92 38.91 1.02
N GLU A 601 8.83 40.15 1.52
CA GLU A 601 9.71 41.27 1.17
C GLU A 601 11.18 40.93 1.44
N ASP A 602 11.49 40.42 2.65
CA ASP A 602 12.84 40.05 3.08
C ASP A 602 13.36 38.75 2.42
N LEU A 603 12.47 37.99 1.78
CA LEU A 603 12.79 36.68 1.22
C LEU A 603 13.43 36.80 -0.17
N SER A 604 14.61 36.24 -0.41
CA SER A 604 15.17 36.20 -1.77
C SER A 604 14.39 35.26 -2.71
N PRO A 605 14.31 35.53 -4.03
CA PRO A 605 13.63 34.66 -4.99
C PRO A 605 14.08 33.20 -4.92
N GLY A 606 13.11 32.27 -5.02
CA GLY A 606 13.33 30.83 -5.04
C GLY A 606 12.32 30.04 -4.21
N SER A 607 12.62 28.77 -3.95
CA SER A 607 11.72 27.85 -3.24
C SER A 607 11.66 28.14 -1.73
N CYS A 608 10.45 28.16 -1.18
CA CYS A 608 10.16 28.43 0.23
C CYS A 608 9.17 27.40 0.79
N VAL A 609 8.98 27.40 2.10
CA VAL A 609 7.98 26.55 2.78
C VAL A 609 6.85 27.44 3.24
N LEU A 610 5.64 27.14 2.79
CA LEU A 610 4.43 27.82 3.21
C LEU A 610 3.79 27.01 4.34
N ILE A 611 3.44 27.69 5.42
CA ILE A 611 2.96 27.06 6.65
C ILE A 611 1.60 27.63 6.98
N TYR A 612 0.62 26.75 7.10
CA TYR A 612 -0.66 27.06 7.70
C TYR A 612 -0.78 26.31 9.02
N LYS A 613 -1.20 27.03 10.06
CA LYS A 613 -1.47 26.50 11.39
C LYS A 613 -2.84 26.99 11.82
N GLU A 614 -3.67 26.05 12.25
CA GLU A 614 -4.96 26.36 12.86
C GLU A 614 -4.80 26.48 14.39
N ASP A 615 -5.36 27.53 14.99
CA ASP A 615 -5.29 27.77 16.44
C ASP A 615 -6.41 27.03 17.20
N THR A 616 -6.43 25.69 17.11
CA THR A 616 -7.43 24.82 17.77
C THR A 616 -6.76 23.77 18.66
N VAL A 617 -7.56 23.05 19.47
CA VAL A 617 -7.10 22.03 20.43
C VAL A 617 -6.29 20.91 19.75
N ASN A 618 -6.59 20.59 18.49
CA ASN A 618 -5.81 19.71 17.62
C ASN A 618 -5.44 20.48 16.34
N PRO A 619 -4.32 21.23 16.35
CA PRO A 619 -4.02 22.19 15.30
C PRO A 619 -3.75 21.45 13.98
N LEU A 620 -4.51 21.78 12.94
CA LEU A 620 -4.18 21.38 11.58
C LEU A 620 -2.93 22.15 11.15
N MET A 621 -1.83 21.42 10.98
CA MET A 621 -0.57 21.92 10.44
C MET A 621 -0.44 21.45 9.00
N ILE A 622 -0.29 22.38 8.07
CA ILE A 622 -0.08 22.10 6.65
C ILE A 622 1.22 22.75 6.21
N HIS A 623 2.13 21.94 5.65
CA HIS A 623 3.35 22.40 5.00
C HIS A 623 3.25 22.22 3.49
N ILE A 624 3.59 23.26 2.72
CA ILE A 624 3.55 23.22 1.25
C ILE A 624 4.85 23.80 0.68
N SER A 625 5.40 23.16 -0.35
CA SER A 625 6.47 23.79 -1.12
C SER A 625 5.92 24.96 -1.93
N GLY A 626 6.35 26.16 -1.58
CA GLY A 626 6.10 27.39 -2.30
C GLY A 626 7.24 27.81 -3.22
N TRP A 627 6.96 28.81 -4.04
CA TRP A 627 7.92 29.52 -4.84
C TRP A 627 7.68 31.01 -4.81
N ARG A 628 8.71 31.74 -4.40
CA ARG A 628 8.73 33.19 -4.39
C ARG A 628 9.42 33.71 -5.64
N GLY A 629 8.66 34.33 -6.52
CA GLY A 629 9.14 35.07 -7.69
C GLY A 629 9.59 36.48 -7.31
N THR A 630 9.80 37.34 -8.32
CA THR A 630 10.11 38.76 -8.07
C THR A 630 8.90 39.51 -7.55
N THR A 631 7.72 39.24 -8.13
CA THR A 631 6.45 39.94 -7.84
C THR A 631 5.30 38.98 -7.53
N SER A 632 5.55 37.67 -7.52
CA SER A 632 4.52 36.63 -7.35
C SER A 632 4.91 35.59 -6.31
N LEU A 633 3.90 34.97 -5.71
CA LEU A 633 4.05 33.82 -4.82
C LEU A 633 3.17 32.68 -5.33
N ARG A 634 3.70 31.45 -5.34
CA ARG A 634 3.00 30.28 -5.89
C ARG A 634 3.16 29.05 -5.03
N CYS A 635 2.11 28.23 -4.95
CA CYS A 635 2.17 26.87 -4.42
C CYS A 635 2.52 25.86 -5.53
N TYR A 636 3.50 24.98 -5.28
CA TYR A 636 3.76 23.85 -6.17
C TYR A 636 3.01 22.63 -5.70
N MET A 637 1.81 22.40 -6.24
CA MET A 637 1.01 21.23 -5.89
C MET A 637 0.43 20.57 -7.15
N ASP A 638 0.23 19.27 -7.09
CA ASP A 638 -0.56 18.56 -8.09
C ASP A 638 -2.06 18.76 -7.82
N ARG A 639 -2.88 18.46 -8.82
CA ARG A 639 -4.33 18.66 -8.77
C ARG A 639 -4.99 17.93 -7.59
N HIS A 640 -4.61 16.69 -7.30
CA HIS A 640 -5.28 15.91 -6.24
C HIS A 640 -4.95 16.46 -4.86
N SER A 641 -3.69 16.85 -4.64
CA SER A 641 -3.28 17.49 -3.40
C SER A 641 -3.90 18.87 -3.22
N THR A 642 -4.06 19.67 -4.29
CA THR A 642 -4.77 20.95 -4.23
C THR A 642 -6.22 20.76 -3.80
N VAL A 643 -6.93 19.80 -4.40
CA VAL A 643 -8.32 19.50 -4.04
C VAL A 643 -8.42 19.02 -2.59
N HIS A 644 -7.51 18.15 -2.13
CA HIS A 644 -7.48 17.69 -0.74
C HIS A 644 -7.34 18.86 0.25
N LEU A 645 -6.37 19.76 0.04
CA LEU A 645 -6.17 20.91 0.93
C LEU A 645 -7.34 21.89 0.89
N LEU A 646 -7.91 22.16 -0.29
CA LEU A 646 -9.11 22.98 -0.40
C LEU A 646 -10.26 22.40 0.42
N ARG A 647 -10.46 21.08 0.42
CA ARG A 647 -11.46 20.41 1.27
C ARG A 647 -11.19 20.64 2.76
N LEU A 648 -9.94 20.43 3.21
CA LEU A 648 -9.57 20.64 4.61
C LEU A 648 -9.78 22.08 5.07
N LEU A 649 -9.54 23.04 4.18
CA LEU A 649 -9.72 24.47 4.46
C LEU A 649 -11.16 24.94 4.22
N GLY A 650 -12.04 24.13 3.63
CA GLY A 650 -13.39 24.55 3.24
C GLY A 650 -13.43 25.55 2.07
N GLY A 651 -12.42 25.51 1.19
CA GLY A 651 -12.38 26.28 -0.05
C GLY A 651 -13.28 25.68 -1.14
N ASP A 652 -13.64 26.50 -2.15
CA ASP A 652 -14.50 26.06 -3.24
C ASP A 652 -13.80 25.06 -4.18
N ILE A 653 -14.35 23.85 -4.27
CA ILE A 653 -13.87 22.77 -5.12
C ILE A 653 -14.63 22.65 -6.45
N SER A 654 -15.60 23.54 -6.72
CA SER A 654 -16.47 23.48 -7.91
C SER A 654 -15.70 23.48 -9.23
N LYS A 655 -14.51 24.11 -9.26
CA LYS A 655 -13.59 24.08 -10.41
C LYS A 655 -13.11 22.66 -10.75
N TYR A 656 -13.00 21.78 -9.76
CA TYR A 656 -12.38 20.47 -9.90
C TYR A 656 -13.37 19.30 -9.87
N ASP A 657 -14.53 19.48 -9.24
CA ASP A 657 -15.57 18.46 -9.10
C ASP A 657 -16.63 18.58 -10.20
N VAL A 658 -16.54 17.70 -11.21
CA VAL A 658 -17.52 17.65 -12.30
C VAL A 658 -18.71 16.83 -11.84
N ASN A 659 -19.72 17.48 -11.27
CA ASN A 659 -20.95 16.81 -10.88
C ASN A 659 -21.87 16.59 -12.08
N LYS A 660 -22.07 15.33 -12.47
CA LYS A 660 -22.98 14.95 -13.56
C LYS A 660 -24.45 15.32 -13.28
N PHE A 661 -24.87 15.39 -12.02
CA PHE A 661 -26.24 15.74 -11.64
C PHE A 661 -26.52 17.24 -11.82
N LYS A 662 -25.51 18.10 -11.60
CA LYS A 662 -25.63 19.55 -11.90
C LYS A 662 -25.89 19.80 -13.38
N LYS A 663 -25.22 19.05 -14.28
CA LYS A 663 -25.47 19.15 -15.73
C LYS A 663 -26.90 18.77 -16.12
N THR A 664 -27.53 17.82 -15.43
CA THR A 664 -28.92 17.44 -15.70
C THR A 664 -29.88 18.51 -15.22
N MET A 665 -29.68 19.05 -14.01
CA MET A 665 -30.49 20.16 -13.50
C MET A 665 -30.32 21.43 -14.32
N ASP A 666 -29.10 21.79 -14.72
CA ASP A 666 -28.85 22.94 -15.58
C ASP A 666 -29.51 22.78 -16.96
N ASN A 667 -29.62 21.56 -17.49
CA ASN A 667 -30.33 21.28 -18.74
C ASN A 667 -31.85 21.29 -18.55
N GLU A 668 -32.39 20.75 -17.44
CA GLU A 668 -33.80 20.80 -17.09
C GLU A 668 -34.28 22.24 -16.82
N PHE A 669 -33.47 23.06 -16.13
CA PHE A 669 -33.74 24.49 -15.94
C PHE A 669 -33.65 25.31 -17.25
N VAL A 670 -32.87 24.86 -18.23
CA VAL A 670 -32.81 25.49 -19.57
C VAL A 670 -34.03 25.11 -20.41
N ASP A 671 -34.58 23.92 -20.22
CA ASP A 671 -35.82 23.51 -20.88
C ASP A 671 -37.07 24.10 -20.18
N GLU A 672 -37.11 24.21 -18.85
CA GLU A 672 -38.17 24.95 -18.12
C GLU A 672 -38.16 26.45 -18.47
N LYS A 673 -36.99 27.09 -18.61
CA LYS A 673 -36.91 28.49 -19.08
C LYS A 673 -37.27 28.68 -20.55
N LYS A 674 -37.31 27.62 -21.36
CA LYS A 674 -37.84 27.67 -22.73
C LYS A 674 -39.36 27.48 -22.76
N GLU A 675 -39.93 26.73 -21.83
CA GLU A 675 -41.37 26.64 -21.65
C GLU A 675 -41.96 27.93 -21.06
N ASP A 676 -41.27 28.60 -20.14
CA ASP A 676 -41.73 29.85 -19.51
C ASP A 676 -41.62 31.10 -20.41
N ASN A 677 -40.87 31.03 -21.53
CA ASN A 677 -40.79 32.12 -22.53
C ASN A 677 -41.66 31.86 -23.77
N GLY A 678 -42.58 30.90 -23.69
CA GLY A 678 -43.37 30.42 -24.81
C GLY A 678 -44.81 30.94 -24.85
N GLU A 679 -45.09 32.23 -24.68
CA GLU A 679 -46.40 32.78 -25.04
C GLU A 679 -46.36 34.16 -25.71
N SER A 680 -47.09 34.23 -26.84
CA SER A 680 -47.62 35.41 -27.56
C SER A 680 -46.70 36.19 -28.51
N ILE A 681 -46.57 35.71 -29.75
CA ILE A 681 -46.70 36.61 -30.92
C ILE A 681 -47.64 35.97 -31.94
N THR A 682 -48.78 36.63 -32.10
CA THR A 682 -49.89 36.36 -33.02
C THR A 682 -49.48 36.50 -34.48
N ASN A 683 -49.85 35.52 -35.30
CA ASN A 683 -49.83 35.60 -36.76
C ASN A 683 -50.98 36.48 -37.26
N GLU A 684 -50.69 37.68 -37.76
CA GLU A 684 -51.57 38.40 -38.68
C GLU A 684 -50.78 39.16 -39.76
N SER A 685 -51.05 38.76 -41.01
CA SER A 685 -51.23 39.61 -42.20
C SER A 685 -50.07 39.98 -43.15
N VAL A 686 -50.42 39.90 -44.45
CA VAL A 686 -49.89 40.58 -45.67
C VAL A 686 -48.66 39.91 -46.33
N VAL A 687 -48.75 39.16 -47.44
CA VAL A 687 -49.28 39.40 -48.82
C VAL A 687 -48.56 40.53 -49.59
N GLN A 688 -47.69 40.09 -50.50
CA GLN A 688 -47.34 40.67 -51.82
C GLN A 688 -46.42 41.91 -51.98
N VAL A 689 -45.29 41.61 -52.65
CA VAL A 689 -44.79 42.17 -53.93
C VAL A 689 -44.26 43.62 -53.96
N GLY A 690 -43.00 43.75 -54.38
CA GLY A 690 -42.51 45.00 -54.95
C GLY A 690 -41.00 45.09 -55.23
N LYS A 691 -40.59 44.51 -56.37
CA LYS A 691 -39.31 44.62 -57.09
C LYS A 691 -38.10 43.84 -56.61
#